data_AF-W5JD34-F1
#
_entry.id   AF-W5JD34-F1
#
_cell.length_a   1.000
_cell.length_b   1.000
_cell.length_c   1.000
_cell.angle_alpha   90.00
_cell.angle_beta   90.00
_cell.angle_gamma   90.00
#
_symmetry.space_group_name_H-M   'P 1'
#
loop_
_entity.id
_entity.type
_entity.pdbx_description
1 polymer ?
#
loop_
_entity_poly.entity_id
_entity_poly.type
_entity_poly.pdbx_seq_one_letter_code
_entity_poly.pdbx_strand_id
1 'polypeptide(L)'
;MPKQDRFRKIWQPTYIIIYREASPGSTSSLALAKEDCFSSGEEGRATPVASLFSQRSRGSTLSPSSPIIPGTPSIIGGGGGGGGAPCSSSGTANAAAAQQHCSVEDVLQLLSQLNEINQSLAVAPSNNDKNLIPDVASNHLNPEVFMSKKITNKLQQQIQDPLVLSSGSLPKWCEEYNQSCPFLFPFETRQLYFSCTAFGASRSIVWLQSQRDVNMERQRAPGLSPRHADQHEFRVGRLKHERVKVPRGENLLEWAQQVMKVHCNRKSVLEVEFVGEEGTGLGPTLEFYALVAAELQRSDLGMWLCDDESPKLIEDEIDLGEGSKPVGYYVRRSTGLFPAPLPQESDICEYVSNYFWFLGVFLAKVLQDNRLVDLPLSNSFLQLLCHSRSISASTGAAVAATSASSSSSLAGSKLLVDIMTSSLMSEEGERERELLLLDSYQSKMAASEGAWYDGILTQENLLEIDPIRYEFLKELQELVQQKQNIELNDALSSEEKLQQISELKLNTKTGCVALEDLALTFTYLPSSKHYGYASADLIPNGSNIDVTIGNVEEYCNLTIAFCLQEGIAKQLAAFHRGFCEVFDLSKLAAFTPDEIRKMLCGEQNPEWTREDIMTYTEPKLGYSKESPGFLRFVNVLMGMNGSERKAFLQFTTGCSSLPPGGLANLHPRLTVVRKVDAGEGSYPSVNTCVHYLKLPDYPNEQILRERLLTATKEKGFHLN
;
A
#
# COMPACT_ATOMS: atom_id res chain seq x y z
N MET A 1 29.78 24.65 -51.05
CA MET A 1 29.50 25.76 -50.09
C MET A 1 28.04 25.60 -49.64
N PRO A 2 27.71 25.81 -48.35
CA PRO A 2 27.90 24.84 -47.27
C PRO A 2 26.61 24.54 -46.46
N LYS A 3 26.77 23.64 -45.49
CA LYS A 3 25.83 23.31 -44.40
C LYS A 3 25.44 24.55 -43.59
N GLN A 4 24.19 24.99 -43.70
CA GLN A 4 23.40 25.73 -42.69
C GLN A 4 22.05 26.07 -43.35
N ASP A 5 21.00 25.28 -43.06
CA ASP A 5 19.56 25.64 -43.16
C ASP A 5 18.63 24.39 -43.20
N ARG A 6 18.75 23.50 -42.21
CA ARG A 6 17.74 22.47 -41.94
C ARG A 6 17.29 22.46 -40.46
N PHE A 7 17.06 23.64 -39.92
CA PHE A 7 16.30 23.83 -38.68
C PHE A 7 15.22 24.87 -38.93
N ARG A 8 14.04 24.40 -39.37
CA ARG A 8 12.69 24.98 -39.14
C ARG A 8 11.69 24.27 -40.04
N LYS A 9 10.51 23.97 -39.46
CA LYS A 9 9.28 23.38 -40.06
C LYS A 9 9.11 21.87 -39.89
N ILE A 10 8.78 21.45 -38.67
CA ILE A 10 7.95 20.25 -38.43
C ILE A 10 6.84 20.66 -37.46
N TRP A 11 5.89 21.45 -37.95
CA TRP A 11 4.54 21.63 -37.39
C TRP A 11 3.71 22.29 -38.50
N GLN A 12 3.12 21.48 -39.38
CA GLN A 12 1.94 21.87 -40.15
C GLN A 12 0.96 20.70 -40.16
N PRO A 13 -0.26 20.88 -39.61
CA PRO A 13 -1.32 19.90 -39.73
C PRO A 13 -1.89 19.98 -41.15
N THR A 14 -1.76 18.90 -41.91
CA THR A 14 -2.36 18.81 -43.25
C THR A 14 -3.74 18.17 -43.12
N TYR A 15 -4.79 18.96 -42.98
CA TYR A 15 -6.16 18.53 -43.28
C TYR A 15 -6.54 19.07 -44.66
N ILE A 16 -7.04 18.21 -45.53
CA ILE A 16 -7.67 18.59 -46.80
C ILE A 16 -9.17 18.70 -46.53
N ILE A 17 -9.70 19.93 -46.59
CA ILE A 17 -11.14 20.23 -46.58
C ILE A 17 -11.56 20.37 -48.04
N ILE A 18 -12.45 19.49 -48.50
CA ILE A 18 -13.07 19.61 -49.83
C ILE A 18 -14.39 20.37 -49.66
N TYR A 19 -14.43 21.59 -50.17
CA TYR A 19 -15.67 22.37 -50.33
C TYR A 19 -16.39 21.94 -51.60
N ARG A 20 -17.71 21.76 -51.52
CA ARG A 20 -18.59 21.62 -52.69
C ARG A 20 -19.46 22.86 -52.81
N GLU A 21 -19.28 23.58 -53.91
CA GLU A 21 -19.97 24.83 -54.24
C GLU A 21 -21.46 24.61 -54.53
N ALA A 22 -22.25 25.63 -54.17
CA ALA A 22 -23.69 25.73 -54.39
C ALA A 22 -24.01 26.55 -55.65
N SER A 23 -25.18 26.29 -56.28
CA SER A 23 -26.06 27.25 -57.01
C SER A 23 -27.18 26.51 -57.77
N PRO A 24 -28.26 27.16 -58.26
CA PRO A 24 -29.10 28.20 -57.63
C PRO A 24 -30.63 28.01 -57.86
N GLY A 25 -31.45 28.64 -57.00
CA GLY A 25 -32.72 29.33 -57.36
C GLY A 25 -34.05 28.57 -57.51
N SER A 26 -35.06 28.93 -56.70
CA SER A 26 -36.32 29.59 -57.15
C SER A 26 -37.40 29.72 -56.03
N THR A 27 -37.67 30.97 -55.64
CA THR A 27 -38.98 31.64 -55.36
C THR A 27 -40.17 30.91 -54.72
N SER A 28 -40.73 31.43 -53.60
CA SER A 28 -41.89 32.37 -53.58
C SER A 28 -42.53 32.59 -52.18
N SER A 29 -42.58 33.85 -51.75
CA SER A 29 -43.59 34.62 -50.96
C SER A 29 -44.77 33.96 -50.23
N LEU A 30 -45.06 34.40 -48.98
CA LEU A 30 -46.20 35.30 -48.60
C LEU A 30 -46.33 35.52 -47.07
N ALA A 31 -46.91 36.66 -46.70
CA ALA A 31 -47.03 37.26 -45.37
C ALA A 31 -48.42 37.05 -44.69
N LEU A 32 -48.51 37.41 -43.39
CA LEU A 32 -49.66 37.95 -42.59
C LEU A 32 -49.44 37.55 -41.09
N ALA A 33 -49.29 38.39 -40.06
CA ALA A 33 -49.96 39.59 -39.52
C ALA A 33 -50.97 39.31 -38.37
N LYS A 34 -50.82 40.09 -37.27
CA LYS A 34 -51.79 40.45 -36.18
C LYS A 34 -52.05 39.41 -35.06
N GLU A 35 -52.29 39.74 -33.78
CA GLU A 35 -52.52 40.99 -33.02
C GLU A 35 -52.42 40.71 -31.48
N ASP A 36 -51.92 41.69 -30.74
CA ASP A 36 -52.22 42.24 -29.39
C ASP A 36 -52.87 41.41 -28.25
N CYS A 37 -52.32 41.52 -27.01
CA CYS A 37 -52.93 42.32 -25.93
C CYS A 37 -52.00 42.54 -24.69
N PHE A 38 -52.11 43.74 -24.12
CA PHE A 38 -51.44 44.35 -22.94
C PHE A 38 -51.81 43.66 -21.59
N SER A 39 -51.07 43.76 -20.47
CA SER A 39 -50.96 44.97 -19.62
C SER A 39 -49.98 44.80 -18.43
N SER A 40 -49.16 45.84 -18.21
CA SER A 40 -48.64 46.49 -16.97
C SER A 40 -48.58 45.75 -15.60
N GLY A 41 -47.60 45.94 -14.72
CA GLY A 41 -46.51 46.92 -14.68
C GLY A 41 -45.76 46.93 -13.32
N GLU A 42 -44.60 47.62 -13.33
CA GLU A 42 -43.85 48.29 -12.22
C GLU A 42 -43.37 47.45 -11.01
N GLU A 43 -42.24 47.65 -10.34
CA GLU A 43 -41.04 48.52 -10.31
C GLU A 43 -40.06 47.77 -9.36
N GLY A 44 -38.73 47.76 -9.52
CA GLY A 44 -37.86 48.83 -9.06
C GLY A 44 -37.36 48.68 -7.59
N ARG A 45 -36.12 48.17 -7.44
CA ARG A 45 -35.10 48.50 -6.42
C ARG A 45 -35.23 48.08 -4.92
N ALA A 46 -34.07 47.55 -4.48
CA ALA A 46 -33.32 47.85 -3.26
C ALA A 46 -33.69 47.17 -1.91
N THR A 47 -32.61 46.72 -1.29
CA THR A 47 -32.38 46.17 0.06
C THR A 47 -33.17 46.84 1.19
N PRO A 48 -33.40 46.10 2.28
CA PRO A 48 -32.83 46.60 3.54
C PRO A 48 -32.21 45.53 4.44
N VAL A 49 -31.21 45.99 5.18
CA VAL A 49 -30.58 45.40 6.36
C VAL A 49 -31.46 45.73 7.58
N ALA A 50 -31.75 44.77 8.46
CA ALA A 50 -31.90 44.98 9.90
C ALA A 50 -31.93 43.63 10.68
N SER A 51 -31.06 43.54 11.68
CA SER A 51 -31.09 42.59 12.80
C SER A 51 -32.28 42.93 13.75
N LEU A 52 -32.80 42.15 14.72
CA LEU A 52 -32.24 41.24 15.74
C LEU A 52 -33.45 40.67 16.55
N PHE A 53 -33.27 39.50 17.21
CA PHE A 53 -34.13 38.84 18.25
C PHE A 53 -35.49 38.26 17.80
N SER A 54 -36.00 37.11 18.25
CA SER A 54 -35.62 36.07 19.23
C SER A 54 -36.62 34.91 19.06
N GLN A 55 -36.18 33.65 19.01
CA GLN A 55 -36.74 32.56 19.83
C GLN A 55 -35.99 31.24 19.61
N ARG A 56 -35.80 30.53 20.72
CA ARG A 56 -34.96 29.36 20.97
C ARG A 56 -35.42 28.09 20.23
N SER A 57 -34.47 27.31 19.73
CA SER A 57 -34.49 25.85 19.86
C SER A 57 -33.05 25.35 20.04
N ARG A 58 -32.84 24.55 21.10
CA ARG A 58 -31.54 24.04 21.53
C ARG A 58 -31.13 22.86 20.64
N GLY A 59 -30.01 23.00 19.94
CA GLY A 59 -29.27 21.90 19.33
C GLY A 59 -27.79 22.22 19.44
N SER A 60 -27.09 21.57 20.38
CA SER A 60 -25.68 21.79 20.63
C SER A 60 -24.85 21.34 19.42
N THR A 61 -24.21 22.29 18.75
CA THR A 61 -23.17 22.05 17.74
C THR A 61 -21.82 22.35 18.37
N LEU A 62 -20.96 21.34 18.49
CA LEU A 62 -19.58 21.54 18.91
C LEU A 62 -18.79 22.02 17.70
N SER A 63 -18.37 23.29 17.74
CA SER A 63 -17.41 23.88 16.80
C SER A 63 -16.02 23.86 17.45
N PRO A 64 -14.96 23.32 16.81
CA PRO A 64 -13.64 23.26 17.41
C PRO A 64 -12.84 24.49 16.98
N SER A 65 -13.06 25.64 17.61
CA SER A 65 -12.20 26.83 17.46
C SER A 65 -12.46 27.83 18.58
N SER A 66 -11.83 27.67 19.74
CA SER A 66 -11.59 28.79 20.67
C SER A 66 -10.40 28.43 21.58
N PRO A 67 -9.40 29.32 21.72
CA PRO A 67 -8.20 29.05 22.51
C PRO A 67 -8.51 29.17 24.01
N ILE A 68 -8.06 28.19 24.79
CA ILE A 68 -8.15 28.18 26.25
C ILE A 68 -7.02 29.06 26.80
N ILE A 69 -7.38 30.18 27.45
CA ILE A 69 -6.45 31.01 28.24
C ILE A 69 -6.45 30.45 29.67
N PRO A 70 -5.30 30.14 30.30
CA PRO A 70 -5.28 29.63 31.67
C PRO A 70 -5.34 30.77 32.70
N GLY A 71 -6.31 30.67 33.62
CA GLY A 71 -6.17 31.02 35.04
C GLY A 71 -5.92 32.49 35.42
N THR A 72 -6.98 33.19 35.81
CA THR A 72 -6.89 34.29 36.80
C THR A 72 -7.87 34.00 37.94
N PRO A 73 -7.43 33.99 39.22
CA PRO A 73 -8.31 33.73 40.35
C PRO A 73 -9.13 34.98 40.67
N SER A 74 -10.45 34.84 40.70
CA SER A 74 -11.35 35.92 41.10
C SER A 74 -11.36 36.09 42.62
N ILE A 75 -10.85 37.24 43.05
CA ILE A 75 -10.95 37.79 44.40
C ILE A 75 -12.43 38.05 44.73
N ILE A 76 -12.90 37.51 45.86
CA ILE A 76 -14.12 37.99 46.55
C ILE A 76 -13.66 38.62 47.87
N GLY A 77 -14.00 39.89 48.10
CA GLY A 77 -13.75 40.56 49.37
C GLY A 77 -14.37 41.96 49.47
N GLY A 78 -15.47 42.05 50.23
CA GLY A 78 -16.04 43.28 50.78
C GLY A 78 -17.57 43.22 50.75
N GLY A 79 -18.32 43.25 51.85
CA GLY A 79 -18.05 43.34 53.28
C GLY A 79 -19.42 43.38 53.99
N GLY A 80 -19.50 42.95 55.26
CA GLY A 80 -20.73 43.14 56.04
C GLY A 80 -20.94 42.16 57.20
N GLY A 81 -20.45 42.55 58.38
CA GLY A 81 -21.22 42.51 59.62
C GLY A 81 -21.47 41.17 60.35
N GLY A 82 -20.87 41.05 61.55
CA GLY A 82 -21.63 40.63 62.74
C GLY A 82 -21.29 39.29 63.38
N GLY A 83 -20.36 39.31 64.34
CA GLY A 83 -20.51 38.73 65.69
C GLY A 83 -20.67 37.21 65.89
N GLY A 84 -19.73 36.62 66.64
CA GLY A 84 -20.02 35.44 67.50
C GLY A 84 -18.98 34.31 67.46
N ALA A 85 -18.25 34.19 68.57
CA ALA A 85 -17.46 33.09 69.19
C ALA A 85 -17.35 31.66 68.57
N PRO A 86 -16.31 30.88 68.96
CA PRO A 86 -15.84 29.69 68.24
C PRO A 86 -16.32 28.36 68.85
N CYS A 87 -16.71 27.38 68.02
CA CYS A 87 -16.89 25.99 68.46
C CYS A 87 -16.60 24.97 67.34
N SER A 88 -15.81 23.97 67.70
CA SER A 88 -15.48 22.72 66.99
C SER A 88 -16.69 21.83 66.65
N SER A 89 -16.68 21.13 65.51
CA SER A 89 -17.00 19.69 65.40
C SER A 89 -16.98 19.14 63.96
N SER A 90 -16.23 18.04 63.81
CA SER A 90 -16.45 16.84 62.98
C SER A 90 -17.32 16.86 61.72
N GLY A 91 -16.72 16.38 60.63
CA GLY A 91 -17.27 15.25 59.88
C GLY A 91 -18.21 15.59 58.72
N THR A 92 -17.67 15.58 57.50
CA THR A 92 -18.12 14.71 56.40
C THR A 92 -17.24 14.96 55.19
N ALA A 93 -16.52 13.92 54.77
CA ALA A 93 -15.81 13.89 53.51
C ALA A 93 -16.85 13.92 52.37
N ASN A 94 -17.01 15.07 51.73
CA ASN A 94 -17.65 15.10 50.42
C ASN A 94 -16.64 14.57 49.41
N ALA A 95 -16.85 13.31 49.01
CA ALA A 95 -16.36 12.79 47.75
C ALA A 95 -16.87 13.71 46.64
N ALA A 96 -16.00 14.60 46.17
CA ALA A 96 -16.22 15.32 44.93
C ALA A 96 -16.27 14.27 43.82
N ALA A 97 -17.48 13.92 43.38
CA ALA A 97 -17.71 13.20 42.15
C ALA A 97 -17.09 14.04 41.01
N ALA A 98 -15.87 13.68 40.62
CA ALA A 98 -15.26 14.17 39.39
C ALA A 98 -16.19 13.75 38.25
N GLN A 99 -16.90 14.71 37.65
CA GLN A 99 -17.58 14.48 36.39
C GLN A 99 -16.51 14.15 35.35
N GLN A 100 -16.25 12.85 35.15
CA GLN A 100 -15.43 12.37 34.04
C GLN A 100 -16.17 12.70 32.74
N HIS A 101 -15.77 13.79 32.09
CA HIS A 101 -16.22 14.10 30.75
C HIS A 101 -15.51 13.16 29.78
N CYS A 102 -16.27 12.36 29.03
CA CYS A 102 -15.76 11.57 27.91
C CYS A 102 -15.20 12.52 26.85
N SER A 103 -13.91 12.39 26.56
CA SER A 103 -13.23 13.14 25.52
C SER A 103 -13.46 12.52 24.14
N VAL A 104 -13.18 13.27 23.07
CA VAL A 104 -13.22 12.72 21.71
C VAL A 104 -12.22 11.58 21.55
N GLU A 105 -11.07 11.67 22.22
CA GLU A 105 -10.03 10.65 22.21
C GLU A 105 -10.54 9.34 22.82
N ASP A 106 -11.25 9.41 23.95
CA ASP A 106 -11.83 8.23 24.60
C ASP A 106 -12.84 7.53 23.68
N VAL A 107 -13.62 8.30 22.91
CA VAL A 107 -14.57 7.74 21.92
C VAL A 107 -13.83 7.07 20.77
N LEU A 108 -12.77 7.69 20.25
CA LEU A 108 -11.97 7.12 19.15
C LEU A 108 -11.24 5.86 19.57
N GLN A 109 -10.68 5.85 20.79
CA GLN A 109 -10.04 4.67 21.37
C GLN A 109 -11.03 3.52 21.54
N LEU A 110 -12.22 3.80 22.08
CA LEU A 110 -13.28 2.80 22.19
C LEU A 110 -13.70 2.26 20.81
N LEU A 111 -13.85 3.12 19.81
CA LEU A 111 -14.18 2.69 18.44
C LEU A 111 -13.07 1.84 17.83
N SER A 112 -11.79 2.15 18.11
CA SER A 112 -10.65 1.33 17.66
C SER A 112 -10.73 -0.08 18.25
N GLN A 113 -10.92 -0.18 19.57
CA GLN A 113 -11.04 -1.48 20.25
C GLN A 113 -12.25 -2.28 19.74
N LEU A 114 -13.40 -1.63 19.53
CA LEU A 114 -14.59 -2.28 18.98
C LEU A 114 -14.35 -2.76 17.54
N ASN A 115 -13.64 -1.98 16.72
CA ASN A 115 -13.28 -2.38 15.37
C ASN A 115 -12.28 -3.56 15.38
N GLU A 116 -11.28 -3.56 16.26
CA GLU A 116 -10.35 -4.68 16.44
C GLU A 116 -11.08 -5.98 16.82
N ILE A 117 -12.01 -5.92 17.79
CA ILE A 117 -12.87 -7.06 18.16
C ILE A 117 -13.73 -7.49 16.97
N ASN A 118 -14.30 -6.55 16.22
CA ASN A 118 -15.13 -6.88 15.06
C ASN A 118 -14.33 -7.56 13.94
N GLN A 119 -13.06 -7.20 13.77
CA GLN A 119 -12.12 -7.84 12.84
C GLN A 119 -11.70 -9.23 13.34
N SER A 120 -11.45 -9.42 14.63
CA SER A 120 -11.15 -10.75 15.18
C SER A 120 -12.33 -11.73 15.03
N LEU A 121 -13.57 -11.23 15.11
CA LEU A 121 -14.78 -12.03 14.87
C LEU A 121 -14.98 -12.41 13.39
N ALA A 122 -14.34 -11.69 12.44
CA ALA A 122 -14.42 -11.99 11.02
C ALA A 122 -13.57 -13.22 10.62
N VAL A 123 -12.50 -13.49 11.37
CA VAL A 123 -11.62 -14.65 11.15
C VAL A 123 -12.27 -15.88 11.82
N ALA A 124 -12.97 -16.70 11.02
CA ALA A 124 -13.54 -17.95 11.53
C ALA A 124 -12.43 -18.89 12.05
N PRO A 125 -12.65 -19.62 13.15
CA PRO A 125 -11.65 -20.55 13.66
C PRO A 125 -11.35 -21.67 12.65
N SER A 126 -10.06 -21.90 12.38
CA SER A 126 -9.59 -23.05 11.62
C SER A 126 -9.79 -24.34 12.44
N ASN A 127 -10.73 -25.18 11.99
CA ASN A 127 -10.92 -26.61 12.29
C ASN A 127 -10.70 -27.12 13.73
N ASN A 128 -11.78 -27.21 14.51
CA ASN A 128 -12.39 -28.47 15.04
C ASN A 128 -13.50 -28.21 16.09
N ASP A 129 -13.68 -26.96 16.54
CA ASP A 129 -14.68 -26.61 17.56
C ASP A 129 -16.06 -26.20 17.01
N LYS A 130 -16.50 -26.79 15.89
CA LYS A 130 -17.84 -26.49 15.32
C LYS A 130 -19.01 -26.89 16.23
N ASN A 131 -18.75 -27.67 17.29
CA ASN A 131 -19.79 -28.20 18.17
C ASN A 131 -19.88 -27.53 19.55
N LEU A 132 -19.10 -26.49 19.85
CA LEU A 132 -19.03 -25.92 21.21
C LEU A 132 -19.28 -24.40 21.35
N ILE A 133 -19.53 -23.64 20.27
CA ILE A 133 -19.78 -22.19 20.39
C ILE A 133 -21.03 -21.78 19.58
N PRO A 134 -22.07 -21.17 20.19
CA PRO A 134 -23.22 -20.64 19.47
C PRO A 134 -22.83 -19.39 18.67
N ASP A 135 -23.21 -19.37 17.38
CA ASP A 135 -23.55 -18.17 16.59
C ASP A 135 -22.55 -16.99 16.49
N VAL A 136 -21.24 -17.23 16.46
CA VAL A 136 -20.21 -16.18 16.30
C VAL A 136 -20.40 -15.36 15.01
N ALA A 137 -20.88 -15.98 13.93
CA ALA A 137 -21.14 -15.32 12.65
C ALA A 137 -22.29 -14.28 12.71
N SER A 138 -23.16 -14.36 13.72
CA SER A 138 -24.31 -13.44 13.87
C SER A 138 -23.93 -12.06 14.42
N ASN A 139 -22.72 -11.91 14.99
CA ASN A 139 -22.28 -10.69 15.68
C ASN A 139 -21.23 -9.88 14.90
N HIS A 140 -20.83 -10.31 13.71
CA HIS A 140 -19.94 -9.53 12.84
C HIS A 140 -20.70 -8.34 12.24
N LEU A 141 -20.25 -7.12 12.57
CA LEU A 141 -20.78 -5.87 12.04
C LEU A 141 -20.15 -5.56 10.68
N ASN A 142 -20.96 -5.03 9.76
CA ASN A 142 -20.44 -4.50 8.50
C ASN A 142 -19.43 -3.35 8.80
N PRO A 143 -18.19 -3.41 8.25
CA PRO A 143 -17.18 -2.36 8.45
C PRO A 143 -17.67 -0.93 8.12
N GLU A 144 -18.63 -0.78 7.21
CA GLU A 144 -19.22 0.52 6.86
C GLU A 144 -19.89 1.23 8.05
N VAL A 145 -20.31 0.50 9.09
CA VAL A 145 -20.92 1.06 10.30
C VAL A 145 -19.95 1.94 11.08
N PHE A 146 -18.65 1.65 11.00
CA PHE A 146 -17.60 2.42 11.65
C PHE A 146 -17.18 3.66 10.84
N MET A 147 -17.62 3.79 9.59
CA MET A 147 -17.23 4.90 8.71
C MET A 147 -18.02 6.18 8.98
N SER A 148 -17.35 7.33 8.96
CA SER A 148 -17.97 8.63 9.22
C SER A 148 -18.07 9.50 7.97
N LYS A 149 -19.23 9.49 7.30
CA LYS A 149 -19.49 10.31 6.09
C LYS A 149 -19.17 11.80 6.28
N LYS A 150 -19.46 12.37 7.45
CA LYS A 150 -19.21 13.79 7.74
C LYS A 150 -17.72 14.13 7.79
N ILE A 151 -16.93 13.30 8.48
CA ILE A 151 -15.47 13.50 8.61
C ILE A 151 -14.80 13.20 7.27
N THR A 152 -15.23 12.15 6.56
CA THR A 152 -14.79 11.84 5.19
C THR A 152 -14.99 13.02 4.25
N ASN A 153 -16.18 13.60 4.19
CA ASN A 153 -16.45 14.76 3.34
C ASN A 153 -15.59 15.97 3.74
N LYS A 154 -15.37 16.18 5.04
CA LYS A 154 -14.51 17.26 5.53
C LYS A 154 -13.06 17.04 5.12
N LEU A 155 -12.54 15.82 5.22
CA LEU A 155 -11.18 15.47 4.79
C LEU A 155 -11.01 15.71 3.28
N GLN A 156 -11.95 15.21 2.47
CA GLN A 156 -11.94 15.41 1.03
C GLN A 156 -11.93 16.89 0.63
N GLN A 157 -12.71 17.73 1.32
CA GLN A 157 -12.70 19.18 1.10
C GLN A 157 -11.35 19.83 1.44
N GLN A 158 -10.70 19.41 2.53
CA GLN A 158 -9.41 19.97 2.95
C GLN A 158 -8.28 19.63 1.96
N ILE A 159 -8.27 18.42 1.41
CA ILE A 159 -7.21 17.98 0.47
C ILE A 159 -7.46 18.39 -0.98
N GLN A 160 -8.57 19.07 -1.27
CA GLN A 160 -8.83 19.63 -2.60
C GLN A 160 -8.17 21.00 -2.81
N ASP A 161 -7.72 21.67 -1.74
CA ASP A 161 -7.05 22.97 -1.84
C ASP A 161 -5.55 22.78 -2.15
N PRO A 162 -5.08 23.11 -3.38
CA PRO A 162 -3.68 22.93 -3.74
C PRO A 162 -2.74 23.80 -2.91
N LEU A 163 -3.20 24.97 -2.44
CA LEU A 163 -2.36 25.86 -1.65
C LEU A 163 -2.07 25.25 -0.29
N VAL A 164 -3.11 24.75 0.40
CA VAL A 164 -2.99 24.09 1.71
C VAL A 164 -2.09 22.86 1.65
N LEU A 165 -2.22 22.06 0.58
CA LEU A 165 -1.32 20.92 0.35
C LEU A 165 0.12 21.37 0.09
N SER A 166 0.32 22.38 -0.75
CA SER A 166 1.65 22.86 -1.13
C SER A 166 2.39 23.50 0.05
N SER A 167 1.67 24.13 0.97
CA SER A 167 2.21 24.70 2.21
C SER A 167 2.35 23.68 3.35
N GLY A 168 1.86 22.45 3.18
CA GLY A 168 1.84 21.45 4.25
C GLY A 168 1.00 21.88 5.46
N SER A 169 0.05 22.81 5.29
CA SER A 169 -0.71 23.42 6.38
C SER A 169 -2.06 22.74 6.63
N LEU A 170 -2.13 21.43 6.36
CA LEU A 170 -3.32 20.64 6.68
C LEU A 170 -3.55 20.62 8.20
N PRO A 171 -4.80 20.65 8.66
CA PRO A 171 -5.10 20.45 10.07
C PRO A 171 -4.54 19.12 10.59
N LYS A 172 -3.95 19.12 11.80
CA LYS A 172 -3.32 17.93 12.41
C LYS A 172 -4.22 16.70 12.47
N TRP A 173 -5.50 16.89 12.75
CA TRP A 173 -6.48 15.80 12.80
C TRP A 173 -6.54 14.99 11.50
N CYS A 174 -6.21 15.58 10.34
CA CYS A 174 -6.20 14.87 9.07
C CYS A 174 -5.14 13.76 9.04
N GLU A 175 -3.98 13.99 9.65
CA GLU A 175 -2.93 12.97 9.75
C GLU A 175 -3.23 12.00 10.90
N GLU A 176 -3.53 12.54 12.09
CA GLU A 176 -3.82 11.76 13.30
C GLU A 176 -4.95 10.75 13.07
N TYR A 177 -6.06 11.15 12.44
CA TYR A 177 -7.18 10.23 12.24
C TYR A 177 -6.93 9.23 11.11
N ASN A 178 -6.17 9.58 10.07
CA ASN A 178 -5.82 8.62 9.02
C ASN A 178 -4.87 7.55 9.54
N GLN A 179 -3.96 7.87 10.46
CA GLN A 179 -3.00 6.92 11.02
C GLN A 179 -3.58 6.12 12.20
N SER A 180 -4.24 6.78 13.16
CA SER A 180 -4.73 6.13 14.38
C SER A 180 -6.11 5.51 14.23
N CYS A 181 -6.96 6.05 13.34
CA CYS A 181 -8.33 5.57 13.15
C CYS A 181 -8.70 5.42 11.66
N PRO A 182 -7.91 4.66 10.87
CA PRO A 182 -8.14 4.53 9.44
C PRO A 182 -9.55 4.01 9.12
N PHE A 183 -10.11 3.13 9.95
CA PHE A 183 -11.45 2.55 9.80
C PHE A 183 -12.59 3.58 9.69
N LEU A 184 -12.37 4.84 10.09
CA LEU A 184 -13.35 5.92 9.93
C LEU A 184 -13.55 6.36 8.48
N PHE A 185 -12.56 6.08 7.62
CA PHE A 185 -12.53 6.50 6.22
C PHE A 185 -12.62 5.31 5.28
N PRO A 186 -13.34 5.44 4.15
CA PRO A 186 -13.29 4.44 3.10
C PRO A 186 -11.91 4.43 2.43
N PHE A 187 -11.52 3.27 1.89
CA PHE A 187 -10.23 3.04 1.23
C PHE A 187 -9.89 4.13 0.21
N GLU A 188 -10.85 4.51 -0.64
CA GLU A 188 -10.65 5.49 -1.71
C GLU A 188 -10.25 6.85 -1.13
N THR A 189 -10.79 7.23 0.02
CA THR A 189 -10.45 8.51 0.67
C THR A 189 -9.05 8.46 1.29
N ARG A 190 -8.66 7.32 1.88
CA ARG A 190 -7.29 7.15 2.40
C ARG A 190 -6.27 7.14 1.27
N GLN A 191 -6.57 6.48 0.16
CA GLN A 191 -5.74 6.50 -1.06
C GLN A 191 -5.62 7.92 -1.65
N LEU A 192 -6.72 8.68 -1.65
CA LEU A 192 -6.75 10.10 -2.03
C LEU A 192 -5.79 10.93 -1.17
N TYR A 193 -5.93 10.80 0.15
CA TYR A 193 -5.12 11.50 1.13
C TYR A 193 -3.63 11.16 0.97
N PHE A 194 -3.31 9.88 0.82
CA PHE A 194 -1.95 9.39 0.57
C PHE A 194 -1.34 10.00 -0.69
N SER A 195 -2.06 9.97 -1.82
CA SER A 195 -1.61 10.56 -3.09
C SER A 195 -1.36 12.06 -2.98
N CYS A 196 -2.13 12.77 -2.16
CA CYS A 196 -1.99 14.20 -1.92
C CYS A 196 -0.86 14.58 -0.97
N THR A 197 -0.42 13.70 -0.07
CA THR A 197 0.45 14.09 1.06
C THR A 197 1.79 13.36 1.11
N ALA A 198 1.89 12.14 0.57
CA ALA A 198 3.08 11.31 0.71
C ALA A 198 4.26 11.76 -0.18
N PHE A 199 3.97 12.32 -1.36
CA PHE A 199 4.99 12.46 -2.42
C PHE A 199 5.56 13.89 -2.59
N GLY A 200 5.18 14.81 -1.71
CA GLY A 200 5.62 16.20 -1.71
C GLY A 200 4.82 17.12 -2.63
N ALA A 201 4.91 18.43 -2.36
CA ALA A 201 4.03 19.47 -2.93
C ALA A 201 3.92 19.46 -4.46
N SER A 202 5.02 19.31 -5.19
CA SER A 202 5.00 19.32 -6.66
C SER A 202 4.17 18.17 -7.25
N ARG A 203 4.25 16.99 -6.64
CA ARG A 203 3.47 15.82 -7.07
C ARG A 203 2.00 15.97 -6.69
N SER A 204 1.70 16.46 -5.49
CA SER A 204 0.34 16.75 -5.02
C SER A 204 -0.41 17.68 -5.98
N ILE A 205 0.26 18.76 -6.42
CA ILE A 205 -0.32 19.75 -7.35
C ILE A 205 -0.61 19.11 -8.71
N VAL A 206 0.34 18.36 -9.27
CA VAL A 206 0.17 17.73 -10.59
C VAL A 206 -0.89 16.63 -10.52
N TRP A 207 -0.96 15.88 -9.42
CA TRP A 207 -1.99 14.89 -9.19
C TRP A 207 -3.38 15.53 -9.14
N LEU A 208 -3.56 16.65 -8.41
CA LEU A 208 -4.84 17.37 -8.36
C LEU A 208 -5.26 17.90 -9.74
N GLN A 209 -4.32 18.41 -10.53
CA GLN A 209 -4.59 18.81 -11.91
C GLN A 209 -5.03 17.62 -12.76
N SER A 210 -4.34 16.49 -12.66
CA SER A 210 -4.68 15.28 -13.42
C SER A 210 -6.07 14.75 -13.05
N GLN A 211 -6.44 14.78 -11.77
CA GLN A 211 -7.78 14.38 -11.32
C GLN A 211 -8.86 15.31 -11.88
N ARG A 212 -8.60 16.62 -11.93
CA ARG A 212 -9.52 17.59 -12.54
C ARG A 212 -9.66 17.34 -14.05
N ASP A 213 -8.56 17.10 -14.74
CA ASP A 213 -8.53 16.79 -16.18
C ASP A 213 -9.38 15.52 -16.47
N VAL A 214 -9.20 14.46 -15.67
CA VAL A 214 -9.96 13.20 -15.80
C VAL A 214 -11.45 13.39 -15.52
N ASN A 215 -11.81 14.14 -14.47
CA ASN A 215 -13.22 14.40 -14.15
C ASN A 215 -13.90 15.24 -15.24
N MET A 216 -13.18 16.21 -15.81
CA MET A 216 -13.68 17.02 -16.93
C MET A 216 -13.88 16.18 -18.18
N GLU A 217 -12.97 15.24 -18.47
CA GLU A 217 -13.10 14.32 -19.61
C GLU A 217 -14.26 13.34 -19.41
N ARG A 218 -14.44 12.78 -18.20
CA ARG A 218 -15.56 11.88 -17.87
C ARG A 218 -16.94 12.54 -18.01
N GLN A 219 -17.03 13.85 -17.80
CA GLN A 219 -18.27 14.61 -17.95
C GLN A 219 -18.57 15.03 -19.40
N ARG A 220 -17.62 14.87 -20.34
CA ARG A 220 -17.83 15.19 -21.75
C ARG A 220 -18.60 14.07 -22.45
N ALA A 221 -19.56 14.46 -23.29
CA ALA A 221 -20.22 13.53 -24.20
C ALA A 221 -19.24 13.08 -25.31
N PRO A 222 -19.21 11.79 -25.67
CA PRO A 222 -18.31 11.29 -26.70
C PRO A 222 -18.60 11.95 -28.05
N GLY A 223 -17.59 12.60 -28.65
CA GLY A 223 -17.65 13.14 -30.02
C GLY A 223 -17.50 14.66 -30.17
N LEU A 224 -17.36 15.43 -29.09
CA LEU A 224 -17.10 16.88 -29.17
C LEU A 224 -15.59 17.16 -29.13
N SER A 225 -15.05 17.71 -30.23
CA SER A 225 -13.66 18.16 -30.33
C SER A 225 -13.39 19.35 -29.37
N PRO A 226 -12.18 19.50 -28.80
CA PRO A 226 -11.88 20.58 -27.87
C PRO A 226 -11.95 21.93 -28.58
N ARG A 227 -13.10 22.61 -28.51
CA ARG A 227 -13.17 24.02 -28.87
C ARG A 227 -12.58 24.82 -27.71
N HIS A 228 -11.43 25.44 -27.97
CA HIS A 228 -10.77 26.50 -27.19
C HIS A 228 -11.04 26.45 -25.69
N ALA A 229 -10.10 25.84 -24.94
CA ALA A 229 -10.03 25.95 -23.49
C ALA A 229 -10.19 27.41 -23.05
N ASP A 230 -11.05 27.64 -22.07
CA ASP A 230 -11.20 28.92 -21.39
C ASP A 230 -9.81 29.44 -20.98
N GLN A 231 -9.48 30.65 -21.45
CA GLN A 231 -8.17 31.28 -21.36
C GLN A 231 -7.70 31.60 -19.92
N HIS A 232 -8.40 31.12 -18.89
CA HIS A 232 -8.17 31.42 -17.48
C HIS A 232 -7.84 30.19 -16.61
N GLU A 233 -7.67 29.00 -17.19
CA GLU A 233 -7.31 27.82 -16.40
C GLU A 233 -5.81 27.81 -16.04
N PHE A 234 -5.47 28.31 -14.85
CA PHE A 234 -4.10 28.35 -14.35
C PHE A 234 -3.58 26.91 -14.11
N ARG A 235 -2.63 26.46 -14.94
CA ARG A 235 -1.93 25.17 -14.78
C ARG A 235 -0.57 25.40 -14.14
N VAL A 236 -0.41 24.94 -12.91
CA VAL A 236 0.85 24.99 -12.16
C VAL A 236 1.77 23.86 -12.64
N GLY A 237 2.55 24.12 -13.70
CA GLY A 237 3.65 23.25 -14.17
C GLY A 237 3.29 21.83 -14.62
N ARG A 238 4.31 21.03 -14.92
CA ARG A 238 4.24 19.57 -15.16
C ARG A 238 5.39 18.91 -14.41
N LEU A 239 5.27 17.64 -14.06
CA LEU A 239 6.40 16.90 -13.51
C LEU A 239 7.50 16.77 -14.56
N LYS A 240 8.75 16.92 -14.13
CA LYS A 240 9.91 16.64 -14.98
C LYS A 240 9.99 15.13 -15.18
N HIS A 241 10.16 14.71 -16.44
CA HIS A 241 10.43 13.32 -16.78
C HIS A 241 11.94 13.17 -16.97
N GLU A 242 12.52 12.14 -16.37
CA GLU A 242 13.94 11.82 -16.49
C GLU A 242 14.09 10.47 -17.19
N ARG A 243 14.78 10.51 -18.33
CA ARG A 243 14.96 9.34 -19.18
C ARG A 243 16.28 8.65 -18.86
N VAL A 244 16.22 7.33 -18.72
CA VAL A 244 17.37 6.48 -18.47
C VAL A 244 17.40 5.36 -19.49
N LYS A 245 18.60 5.06 -20.02
CA LYS A 245 18.81 3.95 -20.94
C LYS A 245 19.33 2.74 -20.18
N VAL A 246 18.64 1.61 -20.31
CA VAL A 246 18.96 0.37 -19.60
C VAL A 246 19.19 -0.74 -20.62
N PRO A 247 20.31 -1.50 -20.56
CA PRO A 247 20.50 -2.65 -21.42
C PRO A 247 19.63 -3.83 -20.97
N ARG A 248 19.20 -4.67 -21.92
CA ARG A 248 18.64 -6.00 -21.60
C ARG A 248 19.76 -6.99 -21.31
N GLY A 249 19.41 -8.04 -20.57
CA GLY A 249 20.27 -9.20 -20.32
C GLY A 249 20.49 -9.46 -18.83
N GLU A 250 21.46 -10.34 -18.55
CA GLU A 250 21.69 -10.90 -17.20
C GLU A 250 22.04 -9.84 -16.15
N ASN A 251 22.58 -8.68 -16.56
CA ASN A 251 22.96 -7.59 -15.66
C ASN A 251 21.82 -6.58 -15.42
N LEU A 252 20.58 -6.90 -15.81
CA LEU A 252 19.43 -5.99 -15.65
C LEU A 252 19.25 -5.58 -14.19
N LEU A 253 19.39 -6.51 -13.26
CA LEU A 253 19.18 -6.27 -11.82
C LEU A 253 20.23 -5.29 -11.26
N GLU A 254 21.50 -5.43 -11.62
CA GLU A 254 22.57 -4.51 -11.20
C GLU A 254 22.35 -3.10 -11.76
N TRP A 255 21.95 -3.01 -13.02
CA TRP A 255 21.57 -1.73 -13.64
C TRP A 255 20.38 -1.12 -12.91
N ALA A 256 19.35 -1.91 -12.59
CA ALA A 256 18.19 -1.42 -11.86
C ALA A 256 18.56 -0.87 -10.48
N GLN A 257 19.45 -1.54 -9.74
CA GLN A 257 19.97 -1.05 -8.46
C GLN A 257 20.65 0.31 -8.61
N GLN A 258 21.50 0.49 -9.62
CA GLN A 258 22.17 1.77 -9.88
C GLN A 258 21.19 2.87 -10.28
N VAL A 259 20.22 2.57 -11.15
CA VAL A 259 19.18 3.53 -11.57
C VAL A 259 18.35 3.97 -10.37
N MET A 260 17.87 3.02 -9.54
CA MET A 260 17.08 3.37 -8.36
C MET A 260 17.90 4.17 -7.34
N LYS A 261 19.19 3.86 -7.16
CA LYS A 261 20.08 4.62 -6.28
C LYS A 261 20.27 6.07 -6.72
N VAL A 262 20.34 6.34 -8.02
CA VAL A 262 20.48 7.72 -8.54
C VAL A 262 19.15 8.49 -8.48
N HIS A 263 18.02 7.79 -8.59
CA HIS A 263 16.69 8.39 -8.73
C HIS A 263 15.79 8.33 -7.49
N CYS A 264 16.23 7.71 -6.38
CA CYS A 264 15.44 7.56 -5.15
C CYS A 264 14.93 8.90 -4.60
N ASN A 265 15.84 9.88 -4.47
CA ASN A 265 15.56 11.19 -3.87
C ASN A 265 14.94 12.19 -4.86
N ARG A 266 14.79 11.80 -6.13
CA ARG A 266 14.27 12.66 -7.18
C ARG A 266 12.76 12.55 -7.26
N LYS A 267 12.08 13.70 -7.21
CA LYS A 267 10.62 13.78 -7.37
C LYS A 267 10.16 13.75 -8.84
N SER A 268 11.08 13.70 -9.80
CA SER A 268 10.79 13.48 -11.23
C SER A 268 10.21 12.09 -11.49
N VAL A 269 9.47 11.97 -12.59
CA VAL A 269 8.96 10.67 -13.09
C VAL A 269 10.09 9.99 -13.88
N LEU A 270 10.40 8.74 -13.53
CA LEU A 270 11.41 7.95 -14.23
C LEU A 270 10.83 7.36 -15.50
N GLU A 271 11.46 7.59 -16.65
CA GLU A 271 11.15 6.95 -17.92
C GLU A 271 12.33 6.05 -18.34
N VAL A 272 12.06 4.81 -18.71
CA VAL A 272 13.07 3.85 -19.14
C VAL A 272 13.00 3.65 -20.66
N GLU A 273 14.16 3.57 -21.28
CA GLU A 273 14.38 3.22 -22.68
C GLU A 273 15.35 2.04 -22.74
N PHE A 274 15.00 0.97 -23.44
CA PHE A 274 15.91 -0.15 -23.63
C PHE A 274 16.94 0.15 -24.72
N VAL A 275 18.21 -0.14 -24.44
CA VAL A 275 19.30 0.13 -25.39
C VAL A 275 19.10 -0.72 -26.65
N GLY A 276 19.00 -0.06 -27.80
CA GLY A 276 18.89 -0.72 -29.10
C GLY A 276 17.45 -1.04 -29.54
N GLU A 277 16.44 -0.63 -28.78
CA GLU A 277 15.02 -0.86 -29.11
C GLU A 277 14.30 0.42 -29.52
N GLU A 278 13.37 0.29 -30.48
CA GLU A 278 12.49 1.39 -30.88
C GLU A 278 11.29 1.46 -29.93
N GLY A 279 11.42 2.23 -28.85
CA GLY A 279 10.33 2.46 -27.91
C GLY A 279 10.74 3.37 -26.76
N THR A 280 9.94 4.38 -26.46
CA THR A 280 10.15 5.27 -25.29
C THR A 280 8.81 5.56 -24.61
N GLY A 281 8.85 5.83 -23.30
CA GLY A 281 7.68 6.25 -22.53
C GLY A 281 7.17 5.17 -21.58
N LEU A 282 5.85 5.14 -21.37
CA LEU A 282 5.24 4.33 -20.30
C LEU A 282 5.39 2.82 -20.53
N GLY A 283 5.18 2.31 -21.75
CA GLY A 283 5.24 0.87 -22.04
C GLY A 283 6.57 0.21 -21.66
N PRO A 284 7.73 0.64 -22.22
CA PRO A 284 9.04 0.12 -21.85
C PRO A 284 9.36 0.31 -20.36
N THR A 285 8.83 1.38 -19.76
CA THR A 285 8.99 1.61 -18.32
C THR A 285 8.23 0.59 -17.49
N LEU A 286 6.97 0.28 -17.81
CA LEU A 286 6.20 -0.75 -17.10
C LEU A 286 6.87 -2.12 -17.24
N GLU A 287 7.38 -2.43 -18.44
CA GLU A 287 8.15 -3.65 -18.68
C GLU A 287 9.40 -3.72 -17.80
N PHE A 288 10.17 -2.63 -17.69
CA PHE A 288 11.33 -2.57 -16.80
C PHE A 288 10.96 -2.91 -15.34
N TYR A 289 9.87 -2.35 -14.81
CA TYR A 289 9.44 -2.67 -13.44
C TYR A 289 8.98 -4.13 -13.30
N ALA A 290 8.29 -4.67 -14.31
CA ALA A 290 7.89 -6.08 -14.30
C ALA A 290 9.10 -7.02 -14.30
N LEU A 291 10.10 -6.75 -15.15
CA LEU A 291 11.34 -7.55 -15.22
C LEU A 291 12.14 -7.45 -13.91
N VAL A 292 12.26 -6.26 -13.32
CA VAL A 292 12.93 -6.09 -12.03
C VAL A 292 12.19 -6.83 -10.92
N ALA A 293 10.85 -6.78 -10.90
CA ALA A 293 10.05 -7.52 -9.94
C ALA A 293 10.20 -9.04 -10.10
N ALA A 294 10.39 -9.53 -11.33
CA ALA A 294 10.70 -10.93 -11.59
C ALA A 294 12.10 -11.30 -11.10
N GLU A 295 13.12 -10.52 -11.43
CA GLU A 295 14.51 -10.77 -11.01
C GLU A 295 14.67 -10.74 -9.48
N LEU A 296 13.92 -9.88 -8.79
CA LEU A 296 13.87 -9.87 -7.32
C LEU A 296 13.33 -11.17 -6.71
N GLN A 297 12.64 -12.03 -7.48
CA GLN A 297 12.09 -13.30 -6.99
C GLN A 297 13.06 -14.48 -7.13
N ARG A 298 14.28 -14.25 -7.64
CA ARG A 298 15.25 -15.32 -7.87
C ARG A 298 15.66 -16.03 -6.58
N SER A 299 15.73 -17.36 -6.63
CA SER A 299 16.11 -18.20 -5.49
C SER A 299 17.58 -18.06 -5.09
N ASP A 300 18.46 -17.82 -6.06
CA ASP A 300 19.90 -17.67 -5.84
C ASP A 300 20.30 -16.38 -5.11
N LEU A 301 19.40 -15.39 -5.03
CA LEU A 301 19.64 -14.17 -4.25
C LEU A 301 19.60 -14.41 -2.74
N GLY A 302 18.98 -15.50 -2.27
CA GLY A 302 18.85 -15.81 -0.85
C GLY A 302 17.99 -14.81 -0.06
N MET A 303 17.22 -13.95 -0.74
CA MET A 303 16.40 -12.91 -0.10
C MET A 303 15.18 -13.47 0.62
N TRP A 304 14.57 -14.51 0.04
CA TRP A 304 13.26 -15.01 0.44
C TRP A 304 13.34 -16.40 1.02
N LEU A 305 12.50 -16.67 2.00
CA LEU A 305 12.31 -18.01 2.54
C LEU A 305 11.80 -18.94 1.42
N CYS A 306 12.54 -20.01 1.17
CA CYS A 306 12.27 -21.07 0.20
C CYS A 306 12.67 -22.43 0.78
N ASP A 307 12.18 -23.52 0.17
CA ASP A 307 12.50 -24.89 0.56
C ASP A 307 13.13 -25.60 -0.63
N ASP A 308 14.19 -26.38 -0.40
CA ASP A 308 14.85 -27.16 -1.46
C ASP A 308 13.96 -28.34 -1.94
N GLU A 309 13.02 -28.80 -1.12
CA GLU A 309 12.23 -30.03 -1.31
C GLU A 309 10.72 -29.82 -1.51
N SER A 310 10.28 -28.66 -2.01
CA SER A 310 8.84 -28.48 -2.28
C SER A 310 8.33 -29.55 -3.28
N PRO A 311 7.16 -30.18 -3.03
CA PRO A 311 6.67 -31.27 -3.86
C PRO A 311 6.38 -30.74 -5.27
N LYS A 312 6.84 -31.50 -6.26
CA LYS A 312 6.69 -31.30 -7.72
C LYS A 312 5.23 -31.33 -8.20
N LEU A 313 4.33 -30.58 -7.56
CA LEU A 313 2.96 -30.40 -8.02
C LEU A 313 2.97 -29.40 -9.17
N ILE A 314 3.26 -29.93 -10.36
CA ILE A 314 3.07 -29.31 -11.70
C ILE A 314 3.27 -27.79 -11.64
N GLU A 315 4.50 -27.35 -11.36
CA GLU A 315 4.87 -25.98 -11.65
C GLU A 315 5.09 -25.89 -13.17
N ASP A 316 4.11 -25.34 -13.88
CA ASP A 316 4.30 -24.98 -15.27
C ASP A 316 5.51 -24.04 -15.38
N GLU A 317 6.28 -24.19 -16.46
CA GLU A 317 7.26 -23.19 -16.87
C GLU A 317 6.56 -21.82 -16.96
N ILE A 318 7.01 -20.84 -16.16
CA ILE A 318 6.43 -19.49 -16.19
C ILE A 318 7.43 -18.55 -16.83
N ASP A 319 6.89 -17.74 -17.71
CA ASP A 319 7.57 -16.63 -18.34
C ASP A 319 7.13 -15.32 -17.69
N LEU A 320 7.99 -14.75 -16.85
CA LEU A 320 7.79 -13.42 -16.24
C LEU A 320 8.40 -12.29 -17.10
N GLY A 321 8.71 -12.56 -18.37
CA GLY A 321 9.15 -11.56 -19.34
C GLY A 321 10.47 -11.89 -20.05
N GLU A 322 11.31 -12.77 -19.48
CA GLU A 322 12.61 -13.14 -20.06
C GLU A 322 12.65 -14.51 -20.77
N GLY A 323 11.59 -15.32 -20.70
CA GLY A 323 11.69 -16.73 -21.05
C GLY A 323 11.03 -17.62 -20.03
N SER A 324 10.63 -18.83 -20.45
CA SER A 324 10.43 -19.89 -19.50
C SER A 324 11.75 -20.17 -18.78
N LYS A 325 11.78 -19.92 -17.48
CA LYS A 325 12.90 -20.29 -16.62
C LYS A 325 12.60 -21.66 -16.00
N PRO A 326 13.63 -22.46 -15.67
CA PRO A 326 13.43 -23.76 -15.04
C PRO A 326 12.71 -23.63 -13.70
N VAL A 327 11.95 -24.67 -13.34
CA VAL A 327 11.31 -24.81 -12.02
C VAL A 327 12.37 -24.63 -10.92
N GLY A 328 12.06 -23.82 -9.90
CA GLY A 328 12.99 -23.47 -8.82
C GLY A 328 13.89 -22.27 -9.08
N TYR A 329 13.87 -21.65 -10.28
CA TYR A 329 14.60 -20.40 -10.53
C TYR A 329 14.00 -19.22 -9.76
N TYR A 330 12.67 -19.15 -9.67
CA TYR A 330 11.95 -18.14 -8.89
C TYR A 330 11.38 -18.78 -7.61
N VAL A 331 11.46 -18.08 -6.49
CA VAL A 331 10.85 -18.49 -5.23
C VAL A 331 9.34 -18.41 -5.34
N ARG A 332 8.67 -19.54 -5.12
CA ARG A 332 7.20 -19.62 -5.09
C ARG A 332 6.74 -20.33 -3.84
N ARG A 333 5.94 -19.62 -3.07
CA ARG A 333 5.19 -20.19 -1.95
C ARG A 333 3.75 -19.72 -2.04
N SER A 334 2.83 -20.60 -1.69
CA SER A 334 1.40 -20.29 -1.63
C SER A 334 1.08 -19.14 -0.67
N THR A 335 1.97 -18.92 0.31
CA THR A 335 1.87 -17.90 1.34
C THR A 335 2.58 -16.59 0.97
N GLY A 336 3.24 -16.55 -0.20
CA GLY A 336 3.96 -15.38 -0.68
C GLY A 336 5.40 -15.27 -0.17
N LEU A 337 6.07 -14.20 -0.57
CA LEU A 337 7.47 -13.92 -0.29
C LEU A 337 7.63 -13.29 1.10
N PHE A 338 8.41 -13.93 1.95
CA PHE A 338 8.82 -13.44 3.26
C PHE A 338 10.34 -13.50 3.37
N PRO A 339 11.02 -12.54 4.04
CA PRO A 339 12.47 -12.53 4.17
C PRO A 339 13.02 -13.84 4.74
N ALA A 340 14.11 -14.35 4.17
CA ALA A 340 14.84 -15.47 4.75
C ALA A 340 15.49 -15.02 6.08
N PRO A 341 15.34 -15.78 7.18
CA PRO A 341 16.12 -15.57 8.39
C PRO A 341 17.60 -15.86 8.13
N LEU A 342 18.50 -14.94 8.44
CA LEU A 342 19.94 -15.04 8.20
C LEU A 342 20.73 -14.73 9.48
N PRO A 343 21.92 -15.34 9.67
CA PRO A 343 22.83 -14.94 10.73
C PRO A 343 23.26 -13.48 10.52
N GLN A 344 23.00 -12.62 11.50
CA GLN A 344 23.15 -11.17 11.31
C GLN A 344 24.60 -10.73 11.07
N GLU A 345 25.59 -11.46 11.57
CA GLU A 345 27.02 -11.16 11.39
C GLU A 345 27.68 -11.91 10.22
N SER A 346 26.88 -12.36 9.24
CA SER A 346 27.38 -13.07 8.06
C SER A 346 27.47 -12.19 6.81
N ASP A 347 28.42 -12.49 5.92
CA ASP A 347 28.59 -11.79 4.64
C ASP A 347 27.34 -11.91 3.75
N ILE A 348 26.62 -13.04 3.82
CA ILE A 348 25.36 -13.23 3.09
C ILE A 348 24.28 -12.26 3.58
N CYS A 349 24.22 -11.98 4.89
CA CYS A 349 23.28 -11.00 5.43
C CYS A 349 23.56 -9.60 4.89
N GLU A 350 24.83 -9.19 4.83
CA GLU A 350 25.22 -7.90 4.25
C GLU A 350 24.88 -7.81 2.75
N TYR A 351 25.18 -8.87 2.00
CA TYR A 351 24.80 -9.00 0.59
C TYR A 351 23.29 -8.87 0.37
N VAL A 352 22.49 -9.64 1.12
CA VAL A 352 21.02 -9.64 1.03
C VAL A 352 20.44 -8.30 1.49
N SER A 353 20.99 -7.68 2.53
CA SER A 353 20.58 -6.35 3.00
C SER A 353 20.68 -5.27 1.92
N ASN A 354 21.67 -5.32 1.04
CA ASN A 354 21.76 -4.39 -0.10
C ASN A 354 20.59 -4.54 -1.07
N TYR A 355 20.11 -5.77 -1.29
CA TYR A 355 18.90 -6.01 -2.09
C TYR A 355 17.64 -5.58 -1.36
N PHE A 356 17.55 -5.74 -0.05
CA PHE A 356 16.40 -5.22 0.72
C PHE A 356 16.35 -3.69 0.70
N TRP A 357 17.48 -3.00 0.77
CA TRP A 357 17.52 -1.54 0.55
C TRP A 357 16.99 -1.18 -0.84
N PHE A 358 17.46 -1.88 -1.87
CA PHE A 358 16.96 -1.68 -3.23
C PHE A 358 15.45 -1.97 -3.36
N LEU A 359 14.96 -3.05 -2.74
CA LEU A 359 13.54 -3.40 -2.69
C LEU A 359 12.72 -2.28 -2.04
N GLY A 360 13.21 -1.69 -0.95
CA GLY A 360 12.58 -0.55 -0.29
C GLY A 360 12.41 0.64 -1.24
N VAL A 361 13.49 1.05 -1.91
CA VAL A 361 13.45 2.11 -2.92
C VAL A 361 12.49 1.73 -4.06
N PHE A 362 12.59 0.50 -4.56
CA PHE A 362 11.80 0.01 -5.67
C PHE A 362 10.29 0.08 -5.38
N LEU A 363 9.83 -0.50 -4.26
CA LEU A 363 8.41 -0.46 -3.87
C LEU A 363 7.93 0.96 -3.60
N ALA A 364 8.75 1.81 -2.98
CA ALA A 364 8.39 3.20 -2.77
C ALA A 364 8.27 3.97 -4.09
N LYS A 365 9.15 3.73 -5.07
CA LYS A 365 9.02 4.32 -6.43
C LYS A 365 7.81 3.77 -7.18
N VAL A 366 7.49 2.49 -7.04
CA VAL A 366 6.27 1.86 -7.58
C VAL A 366 5.03 2.61 -7.07
N LEU A 367 4.92 2.83 -5.76
CA LEU A 367 3.83 3.59 -5.16
C LEU A 367 3.82 5.06 -5.59
N GLN A 368 4.98 5.71 -5.59
CA GLN A 368 5.12 7.13 -5.93
C GLN A 368 4.71 7.42 -7.39
N ASP A 369 5.05 6.53 -8.31
CA ASP A 369 4.76 6.66 -9.74
C ASP A 369 3.45 5.94 -10.15
N ASN A 370 2.69 5.41 -9.17
CA ASN A 370 1.44 4.67 -9.38
C ASN A 370 1.58 3.55 -10.43
N ARG A 371 2.62 2.74 -10.26
CA ARG A 371 2.92 1.56 -11.08
C ARG A 371 2.45 0.32 -10.33
N LEU A 372 2.10 -0.72 -11.07
CA LEU A 372 1.76 -2.03 -10.51
C LEU A 372 2.86 -3.01 -10.87
N VAL A 373 3.22 -3.87 -9.92
CA VAL A 373 4.25 -4.90 -10.09
C VAL A 373 3.73 -6.23 -9.57
N ASP A 374 4.06 -7.31 -10.26
CA ASP A 374 3.69 -8.67 -9.84
C ASP A 374 4.75 -9.22 -8.87
N LEU A 375 4.69 -8.76 -7.62
CA LEU A 375 5.54 -9.26 -6.53
C LEU A 375 4.64 -9.85 -5.43
N PRO A 376 4.56 -11.19 -5.30
CA PRO A 376 3.64 -11.85 -4.40
C PRO A 376 4.14 -11.81 -2.95
N LEU A 377 4.20 -10.64 -2.32
CA LEU A 377 4.61 -10.47 -0.91
C LEU A 377 3.65 -11.21 0.04
N SER A 378 4.17 -11.82 1.11
CA SER A 378 3.33 -12.47 2.13
C SER A 378 2.47 -11.47 2.90
N ASN A 379 1.34 -11.91 3.46
CA ASN A 379 0.50 -11.03 4.27
C ASN A 379 1.27 -10.53 5.49
N SER A 380 2.04 -11.41 6.12
CA SER A 380 2.93 -11.05 7.23
C SER A 380 3.97 -9.96 6.85
N PHE A 381 4.56 -9.99 5.65
CA PHE A 381 5.46 -8.90 5.22
C PHE A 381 4.69 -7.60 4.97
N LEU A 382 3.48 -7.67 4.40
CA LEU A 382 2.64 -6.48 4.21
C LEU A 382 2.13 -5.89 5.52
N GLN A 383 1.89 -6.72 6.55
CA GLN A 383 1.60 -6.26 7.90
C GLN A 383 2.73 -5.36 8.41
N LEU A 384 4.00 -5.74 8.23
CA LEU A 384 5.13 -4.88 8.62
C LEU A 384 5.00 -3.47 8.01
N LEU A 385 4.63 -3.35 6.74
CA LEU A 385 4.50 -2.05 6.05
C LEU A 385 3.36 -1.17 6.59
N CYS A 386 2.33 -1.78 7.18
CA CYS A 386 1.08 -1.10 7.55
C CYS A 386 1.01 -0.67 9.02
N HIS A 387 1.91 -1.13 9.88
CA HIS A 387 1.81 -0.81 11.31
C HIS A 387 2.68 0.41 11.62
N SER A 388 2.04 1.50 12.02
CA SER A 388 2.65 2.50 12.89
C SER A 388 2.48 2.03 14.32
N ARG A 389 3.46 2.28 15.20
CA ARG A 389 3.29 2.08 16.65
C ARG A 389 2.01 2.79 17.09
N SER A 390 0.95 2.02 17.31
CA SER A 390 -0.32 2.55 17.75
C SER A 390 -0.18 3.06 19.19
N ILE A 391 -0.98 4.07 19.54
CA ILE A 391 -0.98 4.85 20.80
C ILE A 391 -1.16 3.98 22.08
N SER A 392 -1.33 2.67 21.92
CA SER A 392 -1.58 1.70 23.00
C SER A 392 -0.41 1.52 24.00
N ALA A 393 0.82 1.93 23.68
CA ALA A 393 1.96 1.72 24.57
C ALA A 393 2.10 2.73 25.74
N SER A 394 1.43 3.89 25.68
CA SER A 394 1.65 4.96 26.66
C SER A 394 0.93 4.80 28.01
N THR A 395 -0.02 3.87 28.13
CA THR A 395 -0.81 3.69 29.36
C THR A 395 -0.51 2.40 30.14
N GLY A 396 0.28 1.46 29.59
CA GLY A 396 0.66 0.21 30.25
C GLY A 396 2.06 0.21 30.89
N ALA A 397 3.03 0.94 30.33
CA ALA A 397 4.42 0.91 30.78
C ALA A 397 4.68 1.75 32.06
N ALA A 398 3.78 2.68 32.41
CA ALA A 398 3.95 3.54 33.58
C ALA A 398 3.63 2.85 34.92
N VAL A 399 2.99 1.68 34.90
CA VAL A 399 2.57 0.97 36.13
C VAL A 399 3.59 -0.09 36.56
N ALA A 400 4.46 -0.56 35.66
CA ALA A 400 5.48 -1.57 35.96
C ALA A 400 6.84 -0.99 36.42
N ALA A 401 7.06 0.33 36.28
CA ALA A 401 8.34 0.98 36.59
C ALA A 401 8.44 1.57 38.01
N THR A 402 7.50 1.31 38.92
CA THR A 402 7.52 1.86 40.29
C THR A 402 8.29 1.01 41.32
N SER A 403 9.00 -0.03 40.89
CA SER A 403 9.84 -0.85 41.78
C SER A 403 11.25 -1.10 41.25
N ALA A 404 12.02 -0.04 41.00
CA ALA A 404 13.49 -0.09 41.05
C ALA A 404 14.10 1.33 41.07
N SER A 405 14.52 1.75 42.27
CA SER A 405 15.62 2.69 42.59
C SER A 405 16.07 3.75 41.56
N SER A 406 15.72 5.01 41.87
CA SER A 406 16.64 6.12 42.14
C SER A 406 17.93 6.28 41.31
N SER A 407 17.90 7.08 40.24
CA SER A 407 18.96 8.08 40.00
C SER A 407 18.51 9.16 39.00
N SER A 408 18.89 10.38 39.32
CA SER A 408 18.52 11.65 38.71
C SER A 408 19.32 11.98 37.45
N SER A 409 18.67 12.50 36.40
CA SER A 409 19.16 13.70 35.69
C SER A 409 18.11 14.28 34.73
N LEU A 410 18.17 15.61 34.65
CA LEU A 410 17.18 16.56 34.19
C LEU A 410 17.36 16.92 32.70
N ALA A 411 16.21 17.13 32.02
CA ALA A 411 16.00 18.01 30.85
C ALA A 411 16.73 17.76 29.51
N GLY A 412 15.95 17.64 28.44
CA GLY A 412 16.38 17.72 27.05
C GLY A 412 15.24 18.14 26.13
N SER A 413 14.92 19.44 26.14
CA SER A 413 13.89 20.06 25.30
C SER A 413 14.22 19.97 23.80
N LYS A 414 13.15 19.75 23.00
CA LYS A 414 12.98 20.12 21.59
C LYS A 414 13.99 21.16 21.09
N LEU A 415 14.82 20.78 20.13
CA LEU A 415 15.56 21.72 19.29
C LEU A 415 15.37 21.33 17.82
N LEU A 416 14.26 21.82 17.28
CA LEU A 416 14.00 21.94 15.85
C LEU A 416 14.56 23.31 15.48
N VAL A 417 15.73 23.35 14.82
CA VAL A 417 16.31 24.60 14.33
C VAL A 417 16.36 24.56 12.82
N ASP A 418 15.60 25.49 12.27
CA ASP A 418 15.71 26.04 10.92
C ASP A 418 17.17 26.21 10.48
N ILE A 419 17.52 25.58 9.36
CA ILE A 419 18.67 26.02 8.56
C ILE A 419 18.20 26.16 7.11
N MET A 420 17.80 27.38 6.77
CA MET A 420 17.75 27.89 5.40
C MET A 420 18.77 29.01 5.30
N THR A 421 19.86 28.81 4.56
CA THR A 421 20.46 29.85 3.68
C THR A 421 21.55 29.27 2.77
N SER A 422 21.47 29.68 1.51
CA SER A 422 22.31 29.45 0.32
C SER A 422 23.84 29.45 0.48
N SER A 423 24.55 28.56 -0.24
CA SER A 423 25.34 28.89 -1.45
C SER A 423 26.17 27.71 -1.98
N LEU A 424 26.41 27.78 -3.30
CA LEU A 424 27.22 26.91 -4.15
C LEU A 424 28.65 26.69 -3.62
N MET A 425 29.09 25.43 -3.51
CA MET A 425 30.30 24.81 -4.12
C MET A 425 30.80 23.58 -3.32
N SER A 426 31.06 22.49 -4.05
CA SER A 426 31.75 21.23 -3.67
C SER A 426 30.92 20.14 -2.94
N GLU A 427 30.25 19.28 -3.72
CA GLU A 427 29.25 18.29 -3.23
C GLU A 427 29.76 16.88 -2.86
N GLU A 428 31.05 16.56 -3.00
CA GLU A 428 31.49 15.15 -2.94
C GLU A 428 32.01 14.69 -1.57
N GLY A 429 32.55 15.59 -0.73
CA GLY A 429 33.22 15.22 0.53
C GLY A 429 32.38 15.31 1.81
N GLU A 430 31.29 16.09 1.81
CA GLU A 430 30.47 16.31 3.02
C GLU A 430 29.36 15.27 3.19
N ARG A 431 28.81 14.74 2.09
CA ARG A 431 27.77 13.70 2.11
C ARG A 431 28.20 12.41 2.80
N GLU A 432 29.46 12.01 2.63
CA GLU A 432 29.98 10.76 3.20
C GLU A 432 30.14 10.86 4.73
N ARG A 433 30.51 12.04 5.24
CA ARG A 433 30.56 12.33 6.68
C ARG A 433 29.19 12.48 7.30
N GLU A 434 28.24 13.08 6.58
CA GLU A 434 26.87 13.27 7.04
C GLU A 434 26.11 11.94 7.08
N LEU A 435 26.33 11.05 6.10
CA LEU A 435 25.82 9.66 6.10
C LEU A 435 26.37 8.86 7.29
N LEU A 436 27.67 8.91 7.56
CA LEU A 436 28.27 8.19 8.69
C LEU A 436 27.78 8.69 10.05
N LEU A 437 27.58 10.01 10.19
CA LEU A 437 27.00 10.58 11.40
C LEU A 437 25.53 10.20 11.56
N LEU A 438 24.74 10.19 10.48
CA LEU A 438 23.34 9.79 10.49
C LEU A 438 23.16 8.30 10.80
N ASP A 439 23.98 7.42 10.22
CA ASP A 439 24.00 5.98 10.55
C ASP A 439 24.39 5.77 12.02
N SER A 440 25.40 6.50 12.53
CA SER A 440 25.79 6.42 13.95
C SER A 440 24.73 6.94 14.92
N TYR A 441 23.91 7.91 14.48
CA TYR A 441 22.82 8.48 15.28
C TYR A 441 21.57 7.60 15.22
N GLN A 442 21.26 7.00 14.07
CA GLN A 442 20.17 6.03 13.92
C GLN A 442 20.47 4.72 14.65
N SER A 443 21.71 4.20 14.60
CA SER A 443 22.12 3.05 15.41
C SER A 443 22.03 3.32 16.92
N LYS A 444 22.24 4.57 17.36
CA LYS A 444 22.09 4.96 18.77
C LYS A 444 20.65 5.21 19.19
N MET A 445 19.78 5.71 18.29
CA MET A 445 18.34 5.87 18.57
C MET A 445 17.60 4.53 18.54
N ALA A 446 17.99 3.60 17.65
CA ALA A 446 17.48 2.23 17.58
C ALA A 446 17.86 1.37 18.80
N ALA A 447 18.85 1.79 19.59
CA ALA A 447 19.23 1.15 20.85
C ALA A 447 18.41 1.65 22.06
N SER A 448 17.69 2.78 21.95
CA SER A 448 16.87 3.33 23.05
C SER A 448 15.36 3.25 22.80
N GLU A 449 14.93 3.12 21.56
CA GLU A 449 13.57 2.76 21.16
C GLU A 449 13.69 1.51 20.29
N GLY A 450 12.89 0.46 20.52
CA GLY A 450 13.00 -0.83 19.81
C GLY A 450 12.96 -0.69 18.28
N ALA A 451 13.13 -1.79 17.55
CA ALA A 451 13.03 -1.75 16.09
C ALA A 451 11.63 -1.26 15.62
N TRP A 452 11.55 -0.68 14.42
CA TRP A 452 10.28 -0.17 13.87
C TRP A 452 9.25 -1.28 13.62
N TYR A 453 9.73 -2.52 13.46
CA TYR A 453 8.92 -3.71 13.22
C TYR A 453 8.61 -4.53 14.48
N ASP A 454 9.10 -4.08 15.63
CA ASP A 454 8.99 -4.82 16.89
C ASP A 454 7.52 -4.96 17.34
N GLY A 455 7.16 -6.14 17.82
CA GLY A 455 5.80 -6.48 18.28
C GLY A 455 4.71 -6.55 17.21
N ILE A 456 5.04 -6.40 15.91
CA ILE A 456 4.04 -6.53 14.82
C ILE A 456 3.74 -8.00 14.53
N LEU A 457 4.78 -8.81 14.38
CA LEU A 457 4.65 -10.24 14.07
C LEU A 457 4.56 -11.05 15.34
N THR A 458 3.63 -11.98 15.37
CA THR A 458 3.42 -12.94 16.47
C THR A 458 3.70 -14.36 16.01
N GLN A 459 3.67 -15.31 16.95
CA GLN A 459 3.82 -16.73 16.62
C GLN A 459 2.76 -17.21 15.61
N GLU A 460 1.55 -16.63 15.60
CA GLU A 460 0.49 -17.00 14.64
C GLU A 460 0.90 -16.69 13.19
N ASN A 461 1.71 -15.64 12.97
CA ASN A 461 2.26 -15.33 11.65
C ASN A 461 3.18 -16.44 11.13
N LEU A 462 3.84 -17.18 12.03
CA LEU A 462 4.71 -18.28 11.64
C LEU A 462 3.93 -19.42 10.97
N LEU A 463 2.64 -19.60 11.25
CA LEU A 463 1.78 -20.56 10.54
C LEU A 463 1.69 -20.23 9.03
N GLU A 464 1.62 -18.94 8.68
CA GLU A 464 1.65 -18.48 7.29
C GLU A 464 3.06 -18.55 6.70
N ILE A 465 4.06 -18.09 7.46
CA ILE A 465 5.43 -17.97 6.96
C ILE A 465 6.09 -19.32 6.78
N ASP A 466 5.95 -20.22 7.75
CA ASP A 466 6.57 -21.54 7.76
C ASP A 466 5.70 -22.54 8.53
N PRO A 467 4.71 -23.15 7.85
CA PRO A 467 3.74 -24.03 8.51
C PRO A 467 4.39 -25.26 9.13
N ILE A 468 5.45 -25.81 8.51
CA ILE A 468 6.14 -27.01 9.01
C ILE A 468 6.84 -26.67 10.33
N ARG A 469 7.59 -25.56 10.36
CA ARG A 469 8.28 -25.12 11.57
C ARG A 469 7.32 -24.68 12.66
N TYR A 470 6.21 -24.02 12.30
CA TYR A 470 5.16 -23.66 13.25
C TYR A 470 4.55 -24.90 13.92
N GLU A 471 4.16 -25.91 13.14
CA GLU A 471 3.63 -27.16 13.69
C GLU A 471 4.62 -27.82 14.66
N PHE A 472 5.89 -27.92 14.28
CA PHE A 472 6.93 -28.50 15.12
C PHE A 472 7.15 -27.73 16.42
N LEU A 473 7.23 -26.40 16.37
CA LEU A 473 7.38 -25.56 17.57
C LEU A 473 6.15 -25.65 18.47
N LYS A 474 4.95 -25.77 17.90
CA LYS A 474 3.73 -25.98 18.66
C LYS A 474 3.77 -27.32 19.41
N GLU A 475 4.23 -28.40 18.78
CA GLU A 475 4.41 -29.70 19.44
C GLU A 475 5.40 -29.61 20.62
N LEU A 476 6.51 -28.87 20.47
CA LEU A 476 7.47 -28.61 21.55
C LEU A 476 6.85 -27.78 22.70
N GLN A 477 6.06 -26.76 22.38
CA GLN A 477 5.39 -25.95 23.39
C GLN A 477 4.29 -26.73 24.13
N GLU A 478 3.58 -27.64 23.47
CA GLU A 478 2.63 -28.54 24.12
C GLU A 478 3.35 -29.45 25.14
N LEU A 479 4.56 -29.90 24.83
CA LEU A 479 5.42 -30.64 25.77
C LEU A 479 5.80 -29.80 26.99
N VAL A 480 6.16 -28.51 26.77
CA VAL A 480 6.43 -27.55 27.85
C VAL A 480 5.19 -27.35 28.73
N GLN A 481 4.01 -27.20 28.13
CA GLN A 481 2.78 -27.02 28.88
C GLN A 481 2.44 -28.26 29.72
N GLN A 482 2.66 -29.47 29.18
CA GLN A 482 2.49 -30.71 29.94
C GLN A 482 3.44 -30.78 31.14
N LYS A 483 4.72 -30.42 30.95
CA LYS A 483 5.70 -30.31 32.05
C LYS A 483 5.23 -29.32 33.12
N GLN A 484 4.85 -28.11 32.73
CA GLN A 484 4.38 -27.08 33.67
C GLN A 484 3.14 -27.54 34.45
N ASN A 485 2.20 -28.24 33.80
CA ASN A 485 1.02 -28.80 34.45
C ASN A 485 1.38 -29.87 35.51
N ILE A 486 2.40 -30.70 35.25
CA ILE A 486 2.91 -31.69 36.22
C ILE A 486 3.60 -30.97 37.40
N GLU A 487 4.42 -29.96 37.12
CA GLU A 487 5.13 -29.17 38.13
C GLU A 487 4.17 -28.44 39.07
N LEU A 488 3.10 -27.85 38.53
CA LEU A 488 2.06 -27.12 39.27
C LEU A 488 1.08 -28.04 40.01
N ASN A 489 1.10 -29.35 39.75
CA ASN A 489 0.20 -30.27 40.43
C ASN A 489 0.68 -30.59 41.85
N ASP A 490 0.04 -29.98 42.85
CA ASP A 490 0.34 -30.18 44.27
C ASP A 490 -0.02 -31.58 44.79
N ALA A 491 -0.78 -32.37 44.03
CA ALA A 491 -1.15 -33.74 44.41
C ALA A 491 -0.02 -34.77 44.17
N LEU A 492 1.00 -34.41 43.40
CA LEU A 492 2.13 -35.29 43.06
C LEU A 492 3.31 -35.02 43.99
N SER A 493 3.94 -36.09 44.46
CA SER A 493 5.23 -36.01 45.16
C SER A 493 6.36 -35.57 44.21
N SER A 494 7.47 -35.07 44.75
CA SER A 494 8.61 -34.63 43.93
C SER A 494 9.21 -35.77 43.08
N GLU A 495 9.15 -37.01 43.57
CA GLU A 495 9.64 -38.19 42.84
C GLU A 495 8.70 -38.57 41.68
N GLU A 496 7.38 -38.52 41.92
CA GLU A 496 6.38 -38.76 40.88
C GLU A 496 6.41 -37.68 39.78
N LYS A 497 6.67 -36.41 40.15
CA LYS A 497 6.86 -35.32 39.19
C LYS A 497 8.06 -35.59 38.28
N LEU A 498 9.21 -35.97 38.84
CA LEU A 498 10.41 -36.29 38.07
C LEU A 498 10.18 -37.48 37.14
N GLN A 499 9.49 -38.53 37.61
CA GLN A 499 9.17 -39.68 36.79
C GLN A 499 8.25 -39.31 35.61
N GLN A 500 7.15 -38.59 35.85
CA GLN A 500 6.23 -38.19 34.78
C GLN A 500 6.90 -37.26 33.77
N ILE A 501 7.76 -36.34 34.22
CA ILE A 501 8.52 -35.46 33.33
C ILE A 501 9.49 -36.26 32.45
N SER A 502 10.14 -37.30 33.00
CA SER A 502 11.05 -38.16 32.22
C SER A 502 10.34 -39.03 31.17
N GLU A 503 9.05 -39.30 31.37
CA GLU A 503 8.22 -40.10 30.45
C GLU A 503 7.56 -39.25 29.36
N LEU A 504 7.69 -37.91 29.41
CA LEU A 504 7.14 -37.00 28.40
C LEU A 504 7.74 -37.27 27.02
N LYS A 505 6.86 -37.33 26.01
CA LYS A 505 7.22 -37.58 24.60
C LYS A 505 6.48 -36.63 23.68
N LEU A 506 7.13 -36.27 22.59
CA LEU A 506 6.54 -35.50 21.51
C LEU A 506 5.60 -36.38 20.70
N ASN A 507 4.36 -35.92 20.49
CA ASN A 507 3.38 -36.62 19.69
C ASN A 507 3.40 -36.06 18.26
N THR A 508 4.27 -36.60 17.42
CA THR A 508 4.39 -36.19 16.02
C THR A 508 3.35 -36.91 15.16
N LYS A 509 3.10 -36.41 13.94
CA LYS A 509 2.27 -37.11 12.93
C LYS A 509 2.73 -38.55 12.65
N THR A 510 4.00 -38.87 12.91
CA THR A 510 4.63 -40.17 12.69
C THR A 510 4.70 -41.06 13.94
N GLY A 511 4.28 -40.57 15.10
CA GLY A 511 4.26 -41.31 16.37
C GLY A 511 4.92 -40.56 17.52
N CYS A 512 5.01 -41.23 18.68
CA CYS A 512 5.61 -40.66 19.89
C CYS A 512 7.13 -40.80 19.88
N VAL A 513 7.86 -39.69 20.04
CA VAL A 513 9.33 -39.63 20.02
C VAL A 513 9.83 -38.92 21.29
N ALA A 514 10.91 -39.41 21.90
CA ALA A 514 11.52 -38.69 23.03
C ALA A 514 12.29 -37.47 22.51
N LEU A 515 12.29 -36.36 23.27
CA LEU A 515 12.97 -35.12 22.85
C LEU A 515 14.46 -35.34 22.58
N GLU A 516 15.11 -36.16 23.42
CA GLU A 516 16.52 -36.52 23.30
C GLU A 516 16.86 -37.31 22.03
N ASP A 517 15.92 -38.09 21.49
CA ASP A 517 16.11 -38.84 20.23
C ASP A 517 16.19 -37.92 19.01
N LEU A 518 15.69 -36.68 19.12
CA LEU A 518 15.77 -35.70 18.04
C LEU A 518 17.15 -35.05 17.91
N ALA A 519 18.04 -35.21 18.90
CA ALA A 519 19.38 -34.64 18.94
C ALA A 519 19.43 -33.14 18.54
N LEU A 520 18.44 -32.38 19.00
CA LEU A 520 18.36 -30.94 18.75
C LEU A 520 19.44 -30.23 19.55
N THR A 521 20.02 -29.20 18.94
CA THR A 521 20.94 -28.26 19.59
C THR A 521 20.35 -26.85 19.49
N PHE A 522 20.94 -25.88 20.19
CA PHE A 522 20.54 -24.46 20.08
C PHE A 522 21.01 -23.83 18.75
N THR A 523 20.62 -24.44 17.65
CA THR A 523 20.92 -23.99 16.29
C THR A 523 19.67 -23.93 15.44
N TYR A 524 19.59 -22.91 14.59
CA TYR A 524 18.62 -22.82 13.52
C TYR A 524 19.17 -23.51 12.27
N LEU A 525 18.38 -24.43 11.71
CA LEU A 525 18.68 -25.09 10.45
C LEU A 525 17.90 -24.43 9.30
N PRO A 526 18.60 -23.90 8.27
CA PRO A 526 17.94 -23.32 7.11
C PRO A 526 17.18 -24.36 6.29
N SER A 527 16.07 -23.95 5.70
CA SER A 527 15.25 -24.79 4.81
C SER A 527 15.82 -24.94 3.39
N SER A 528 16.82 -24.13 3.03
CA SER A 528 17.45 -24.15 1.72
C SER A 528 18.96 -23.92 1.79
N LYS A 529 19.69 -24.58 0.89
CA LYS A 529 21.12 -24.37 0.67
C LYS A 529 21.45 -23.03 0.01
N HIS A 530 20.46 -22.36 -0.58
CA HIS A 530 20.65 -21.07 -1.26
C HIS A 530 21.13 -19.95 -0.32
N TYR A 531 20.89 -20.07 1.00
CA TYR A 531 21.33 -19.06 1.96
C TYR A 531 22.81 -19.14 2.32
N GLY A 532 23.55 -20.16 1.86
CA GLY A 532 25.01 -20.21 2.02
C GLY A 532 25.52 -20.50 3.43
N TYR A 533 24.68 -20.94 4.36
CA TYR A 533 25.08 -21.43 5.68
C TYR A 533 24.38 -22.76 6.01
N ALA A 534 25.01 -23.59 6.85
CA ALA A 534 24.47 -24.92 7.22
C ALA A 534 23.64 -24.88 8.51
N SER A 535 24.01 -24.02 9.44
CA SER A 535 23.31 -23.80 10.71
C SER A 535 23.66 -22.41 11.26
N ALA A 536 22.79 -21.84 12.07
CA ALA A 536 23.04 -20.59 12.79
C ALA A 536 22.89 -20.84 14.30
N ASP A 537 23.88 -20.45 15.09
CA ASP A 537 23.80 -20.55 16.55
C ASP A 537 22.73 -19.57 17.08
N LEU A 538 21.75 -20.07 17.84
CA LEU A 538 20.70 -19.25 18.50
C LEU A 538 21.22 -18.59 19.79
N ILE A 539 22.21 -19.23 20.41
CA ILE A 539 22.99 -18.72 21.55
C ILE A 539 24.46 -18.96 21.26
N PRO A 540 25.40 -18.24 21.91
CA PRO A 540 26.82 -18.47 21.73
C PRO A 540 27.23 -19.93 21.99
N ASN A 541 27.86 -20.57 21.00
CA ASN A 541 28.22 -22.00 21.00
C ASN A 541 27.00 -22.95 21.10
N GLY A 542 25.85 -22.53 20.57
CA GLY A 542 24.59 -23.28 20.63
C GLY A 542 24.65 -24.67 19.99
N SER A 543 25.50 -24.84 18.97
CA SER A 543 25.82 -26.15 18.37
C SER A 543 26.37 -27.21 19.35
N ASN A 544 26.89 -26.83 20.51
CA ASN A 544 27.38 -27.75 21.55
C ASN A 544 26.43 -27.87 22.75
N ILE A 545 25.23 -27.28 22.66
CA ILE A 545 24.27 -27.24 23.75
C ILE A 545 23.02 -28.01 23.30
N ASP A 546 22.81 -29.18 23.89
CA ASP A 546 21.66 -30.02 23.60
C ASP A 546 20.36 -29.40 24.15
N VAL A 547 19.29 -29.54 23.37
CA VAL A 547 17.94 -29.19 23.82
C VAL A 547 17.39 -30.33 24.66
N THR A 548 16.99 -29.98 25.88
CA THR A 548 16.44 -30.86 26.90
C THR A 548 15.08 -30.33 27.36
N ILE A 549 14.34 -31.13 28.11
CA ILE A 549 13.06 -30.70 28.70
C ILE A 549 13.20 -29.48 29.65
N GLY A 550 14.42 -29.22 30.12
CA GLY A 550 14.74 -28.07 30.98
C GLY A 550 14.83 -26.75 30.22
N ASN A 551 15.28 -26.76 28.96
CA ASN A 551 15.62 -25.56 28.18
C ASN A 551 14.86 -25.46 26.83
N VAL A 552 13.98 -26.42 26.52
CA VAL A 552 13.18 -26.44 25.27
C VAL A 552 12.29 -25.20 25.10
N GLU A 553 11.80 -24.61 26.18
CA GLU A 553 11.02 -23.35 26.13
C GLU A 553 11.87 -22.19 25.59
N GLU A 554 13.12 -22.08 26.05
CA GLU A 554 14.08 -21.09 25.57
C GLU A 554 14.43 -21.32 24.10
N TYR A 555 14.67 -22.58 23.71
CA TYR A 555 14.90 -22.95 22.30
C TYR A 555 13.72 -22.53 21.40
N CYS A 556 12.47 -22.75 21.83
CA CYS A 556 11.29 -22.36 21.08
C CYS A 556 11.23 -20.84 20.90
N ASN A 557 11.40 -20.08 21.99
CA ASN A 557 11.34 -18.62 21.97
C ASN A 557 12.43 -18.03 21.06
N LEU A 558 13.67 -18.52 21.17
CA LEU A 558 14.79 -18.09 20.34
C LEU A 558 14.59 -18.46 18.86
N THR A 559 14.04 -19.64 18.57
CA THR A 559 13.76 -20.04 17.18
C THR A 559 12.70 -19.13 16.57
N ILE A 560 11.62 -18.81 17.30
CA ILE A 560 10.58 -17.88 16.85
C ILE A 560 11.16 -16.48 16.65
N ALA A 561 11.94 -15.98 17.62
CA ALA A 561 12.61 -14.68 17.53
C ALA A 561 13.54 -14.61 16.33
N PHE A 562 14.34 -15.66 16.08
CA PHE A 562 15.21 -15.74 14.90
C PHE A 562 14.41 -15.69 13.60
N CYS A 563 13.28 -16.41 13.51
CA CYS A 563 12.46 -16.44 12.29
C CYS A 563 11.74 -15.10 11.99
N LEU A 564 11.29 -14.39 13.03
CA LEU A 564 10.36 -13.26 12.87
C LEU A 564 10.96 -11.90 13.22
N GLN A 565 12.10 -11.84 13.89
CA GLN A 565 12.68 -10.58 14.40
C GLN A 565 14.20 -10.51 14.23
N GLU A 566 14.95 -11.36 14.92
CA GLU A 566 16.42 -11.27 15.03
C GLU A 566 17.10 -11.65 13.71
N GLY A 567 16.68 -12.74 13.07
CA GLY A 567 17.27 -13.22 11.82
C GLY A 567 16.91 -12.38 10.58
N ILE A 568 15.98 -11.43 10.70
CA ILE A 568 15.57 -10.56 9.59
C ILE A 568 15.90 -9.08 9.85
N ALA A 569 16.61 -8.78 10.95
CA ALA A 569 16.76 -7.42 11.46
C ALA A 569 17.50 -6.48 10.49
N LYS A 570 18.71 -6.85 10.04
CA LYS A 570 19.50 -6.05 9.09
C LYS A 570 18.79 -5.94 7.74
N GLN A 571 18.07 -6.97 7.30
CA GLN A 571 17.27 -6.93 6.07
C GLN A 571 16.15 -5.88 6.18
N LEU A 572 15.36 -5.91 7.25
CA LEU A 572 14.26 -4.96 7.48
C LEU A 572 14.75 -3.53 7.74
N ALA A 573 15.88 -3.36 8.43
CA ALA A 573 16.50 -2.05 8.62
C ALA A 573 16.94 -1.45 7.27
N ALA A 574 17.57 -2.25 6.41
CA ALA A 574 17.98 -1.82 5.08
C ALA A 574 16.78 -1.48 4.20
N PHE A 575 15.74 -2.30 4.21
CA PHE A 575 14.46 -2.04 3.53
C PHE A 575 13.85 -0.71 3.95
N HIS A 576 13.69 -0.48 5.26
CA HIS A 576 13.14 0.76 5.78
C HIS A 576 13.95 1.98 5.35
N ARG A 577 15.28 1.90 5.44
CA ARG A 577 16.18 2.97 4.98
C ARG A 577 15.93 3.28 3.50
N GLY A 578 15.92 2.26 2.64
CA GLY A 578 15.72 2.42 1.20
C GLY A 578 14.34 2.99 0.85
N PHE A 579 13.29 2.53 1.54
CA PHE A 579 11.94 3.05 1.35
C PHE A 579 11.85 4.55 1.68
N CYS A 580 12.40 4.93 2.85
CA CYS A 580 12.35 6.30 3.38
C CYS A 580 13.18 7.33 2.59
N GLU A 581 14.11 6.90 1.72
CA GLU A 581 14.76 7.80 0.74
C GLU A 581 13.71 8.42 -0.22
N VAL A 582 12.66 7.67 -0.57
CA VAL A 582 11.64 8.14 -1.52
C VAL A 582 10.53 8.94 -0.83
N PHE A 583 9.93 8.36 0.21
CA PHE A 583 8.97 8.98 1.13
C PHE A 583 8.83 8.16 2.41
N ASP A 584 8.31 8.76 3.48
CA ASP A 584 8.20 8.14 4.80
C ASP A 584 7.24 6.93 4.81
N LEU A 585 7.74 5.79 5.33
CA LEU A 585 6.96 4.55 5.47
C LEU A 585 5.73 4.72 6.37
N SER A 586 5.77 5.64 7.34
CA SER A 586 4.63 5.92 8.25
C SER A 586 3.35 6.35 7.50
N LYS A 587 3.48 6.82 6.25
CA LYS A 587 2.34 7.16 5.39
C LYS A 587 1.53 5.95 4.94
N LEU A 588 2.09 4.73 5.04
CA LEU A 588 1.37 3.49 4.76
C LEU A 588 0.54 3.00 5.95
N ALA A 589 0.67 3.59 7.13
CA ALA A 589 -0.04 3.16 8.32
C ALA A 589 -1.57 3.31 8.24
N ALA A 590 -2.06 4.09 7.28
CA ALA A 590 -3.48 4.28 7.03
C ALA A 590 -4.14 3.10 6.29
N PHE A 591 -3.37 2.10 5.85
CA PHE A 591 -3.86 1.02 4.99
C PHE A 591 -3.79 -0.33 5.67
N THR A 592 -4.65 -1.24 5.24
CA THR A 592 -4.55 -2.66 5.61
C THR A 592 -3.57 -3.40 4.69
N PRO A 593 -3.06 -4.58 5.09
CA PRO A 593 -2.21 -5.41 4.24
C PRO A 593 -2.81 -5.68 2.84
N ASP A 594 -4.11 -5.99 2.79
CA ASP A 594 -4.83 -6.22 1.52
C ASP A 594 -4.92 -4.96 0.65
N GLU A 595 -5.03 -3.79 1.26
CA GLU A 595 -5.06 -2.52 0.54
C GLU A 595 -3.69 -2.15 -0.02
N ILE A 596 -2.61 -2.34 0.74
CA ILE A 596 -1.24 -2.18 0.22
C ILE A 596 -0.97 -3.18 -0.89
N ARG A 597 -1.41 -4.43 -0.76
CA ARG A 597 -1.35 -5.43 -1.85
C ARG A 597 -2.01 -4.92 -3.11
N LYS A 598 -3.23 -4.36 -3.00
CA LYS A 598 -3.95 -3.77 -4.15
C LYS A 598 -3.22 -2.56 -4.73
N MET A 599 -2.57 -1.74 -3.90
CA MET A 599 -1.82 -0.57 -4.36
C MET A 599 -0.51 -0.93 -5.05
N LEU A 600 0.20 -1.98 -4.62
CA LEU A 600 1.46 -2.43 -5.21
C LEU A 600 1.25 -3.35 -6.41
N CYS A 601 0.33 -4.30 -6.28
CA CYS A 601 0.18 -5.41 -7.22
C CYS A 601 -1.12 -5.31 -8.03
N GLY A 602 -2.06 -4.43 -7.67
CA GLY A 602 -3.37 -4.36 -8.33
C GLY A 602 -4.26 -5.56 -8.04
N GLU A 603 -5.30 -5.72 -8.84
CA GLU A 603 -6.16 -6.91 -8.80
C GLU A 603 -5.44 -8.09 -9.46
N GLN A 604 -4.96 -9.00 -8.61
CA GLN A 604 -4.19 -10.18 -9.01
C GLN A 604 -5.04 -11.28 -9.63
N ASN A 605 -6.35 -11.30 -9.38
CA ASN A 605 -7.31 -12.10 -10.14
C ASN A 605 -8.28 -11.13 -10.81
N PRO A 606 -7.93 -10.55 -11.97
CA PRO A 606 -8.79 -9.58 -12.62
C PRO A 606 -10.11 -10.24 -13.03
N GLU A 607 -11.21 -9.67 -12.56
CA GLU A 607 -12.55 -10.09 -12.91
C GLU A 607 -13.34 -8.93 -13.50
N TRP A 608 -14.18 -9.24 -14.46
CA TRP A 608 -15.05 -8.27 -15.10
C TRP A 608 -16.36 -8.94 -15.48
N THR A 609 -17.44 -8.20 -15.29
CA THR A 609 -18.76 -8.57 -15.81
C THR A 609 -18.90 -8.11 -17.26
N ARG A 610 -19.93 -8.62 -17.94
CA ARG A 610 -20.26 -8.16 -19.30
C ARG A 610 -20.58 -6.66 -19.27
N GLU A 611 -21.24 -6.22 -18.20
CA GLU A 611 -21.62 -4.84 -17.94
C GLU A 611 -20.37 -3.95 -17.78
N ASP A 612 -19.34 -4.42 -17.08
CA ASP A 612 -18.07 -3.70 -16.92
C ASP A 612 -17.38 -3.50 -18.26
N ILE A 613 -17.25 -4.56 -19.07
CA ILE A 613 -16.62 -4.46 -20.40
C ILE A 613 -17.40 -3.48 -21.28
N MET A 614 -18.74 -3.61 -21.31
CA MET A 614 -19.60 -2.75 -22.14
C MET A 614 -19.60 -1.29 -21.68
N THR A 615 -19.45 -1.04 -20.39
CA THR A 615 -19.48 0.32 -19.83
C THR A 615 -18.13 1.01 -19.97
N TYR A 616 -17.03 0.29 -19.73
CA TYR A 616 -15.70 0.87 -19.57
C TYR A 616 -14.74 0.63 -20.74
N THR A 617 -15.16 -0.08 -21.79
CA THR A 617 -14.41 -0.23 -23.06
C THR A 617 -15.02 0.63 -24.16
N GLU A 618 -14.18 1.34 -24.92
CA GLU A 618 -14.61 2.28 -25.96
C GLU A 618 -14.40 1.72 -27.38
N PRO A 619 -15.46 1.23 -28.06
CA PRO A 619 -15.37 0.90 -29.47
C PRO A 619 -15.32 2.18 -30.32
N LYS A 620 -14.33 2.28 -31.23
CA LYS A 620 -14.17 3.41 -32.17
C LYS A 620 -13.79 2.91 -33.56
N LEU A 621 -13.82 3.82 -34.56
CA LEU A 621 -13.29 3.60 -35.92
C LEU A 621 -13.63 2.22 -36.51
N GLY A 622 -14.91 1.97 -36.76
CA GLY A 622 -15.39 0.75 -37.40
C GLY A 622 -16.00 -0.29 -36.44
N TYR A 623 -15.95 -0.06 -35.13
CA TYR A 623 -16.75 -0.77 -34.14
C TYR A 623 -17.71 0.18 -33.40
N SER A 624 -18.85 -0.36 -32.99
CA SER A 624 -19.81 0.23 -32.04
C SER A 624 -20.16 -0.80 -30.96
N LYS A 625 -20.85 -0.40 -29.90
CA LYS A 625 -21.25 -1.31 -28.81
C LYS A 625 -22.20 -2.43 -29.29
N GLU A 626 -22.89 -2.20 -30.41
CA GLU A 626 -23.82 -3.13 -31.03
C GLU A 626 -23.18 -3.94 -32.18
N SER A 627 -21.95 -3.58 -32.58
CA SER A 627 -21.31 -4.21 -33.73
C SER A 627 -21.02 -5.70 -33.45
N PRO A 628 -21.30 -6.61 -34.40
CA PRO A 628 -21.10 -8.05 -34.17
C PRO A 628 -19.66 -8.40 -33.78
N GLY A 629 -18.65 -7.74 -34.36
CA GLY A 629 -17.25 -7.96 -34.02
C GLY A 629 -16.90 -7.56 -32.58
N PHE A 630 -17.46 -6.44 -32.09
CA PHE A 630 -17.28 -6.02 -30.71
C PHE A 630 -18.00 -6.94 -29.72
N LEU A 631 -19.23 -7.38 -30.04
CA LEU A 631 -19.95 -8.34 -29.20
C LEU A 631 -19.24 -9.69 -29.11
N ARG A 632 -18.66 -10.18 -30.22
CA ARG A 632 -17.78 -11.37 -30.21
C ARG A 632 -16.58 -11.18 -29.30
N PHE A 633 -15.94 -10.01 -29.37
CA PHE A 633 -14.83 -9.66 -28.49
C PHE A 633 -15.24 -9.69 -27.01
N VAL A 634 -16.38 -9.09 -26.65
CA VAL A 634 -16.92 -9.12 -25.28
C VAL A 634 -17.16 -10.57 -24.81
N ASN A 635 -17.75 -11.42 -25.65
CA ASN A 635 -18.00 -12.82 -25.31
C ASN A 635 -16.69 -13.60 -25.10
N VAL A 636 -15.69 -13.37 -25.93
CA VAL A 636 -14.36 -14.00 -25.77
C VAL A 636 -13.70 -13.58 -24.45
N LEU A 637 -13.76 -12.30 -24.08
CA LEU A 637 -13.24 -11.83 -22.79
C LEU A 637 -13.98 -12.43 -21.59
N MET A 638 -15.30 -12.63 -21.68
CA MET A 638 -16.08 -13.30 -20.63
C MET A 638 -15.69 -14.77 -20.47
N GLY A 639 -15.28 -15.42 -21.56
CA GLY A 639 -14.82 -16.81 -21.56
C GLY A 639 -13.35 -17.01 -21.18
N MET A 640 -12.60 -15.96 -20.83
CA MET A 640 -11.20 -16.09 -20.41
C MET A 640 -11.08 -16.53 -18.95
N ASN A 641 -10.16 -17.44 -18.67
CA ASN A 641 -9.74 -17.80 -17.30
C ASN A 641 -8.76 -16.76 -16.72
N GLY A 642 -8.45 -16.82 -15.42
CA GLY A 642 -7.58 -15.83 -14.75
C GLY A 642 -6.22 -15.62 -15.43
N SER A 643 -5.56 -16.69 -15.88
CA SER A 643 -4.27 -16.59 -16.57
C SER A 643 -4.37 -15.90 -17.93
N GLU A 644 -5.42 -16.20 -18.69
CA GLU A 644 -5.70 -15.57 -19.98
C GLU A 644 -6.08 -14.10 -19.83
N ARG A 645 -6.82 -13.75 -18.76
CA ARG A 645 -7.16 -12.35 -18.44
C ARG A 645 -5.91 -11.54 -18.11
N LYS A 646 -5.01 -12.08 -17.28
CA LYS A 646 -3.71 -11.46 -17.00
C LYS A 646 -2.89 -11.24 -18.27
N ALA A 647 -2.78 -12.27 -19.12
CA ALA A 647 -2.05 -12.18 -20.39
C ALA A 647 -2.66 -11.14 -21.34
N PHE A 648 -3.99 -11.07 -21.41
CA PHE A 648 -4.70 -10.06 -22.19
C PHE A 648 -4.46 -8.63 -21.66
N LEU A 649 -4.49 -8.42 -20.35
CA LEU A 649 -4.19 -7.11 -19.75
C LEU A 649 -2.74 -6.71 -19.99
N GLN A 650 -1.80 -7.65 -19.82
CA GLN A 650 -0.38 -7.40 -20.10
C GLN A 650 -0.18 -6.98 -21.56
N PHE A 651 -0.84 -7.68 -22.48
CA PHE A 651 -0.82 -7.34 -23.91
C PHE A 651 -1.44 -5.97 -24.19
N THR A 652 -2.60 -5.66 -23.61
CA THR A 652 -3.35 -4.43 -23.95
C THR A 652 -2.89 -3.17 -23.22
N THR A 653 -2.37 -3.32 -22.00
CA THR A 653 -2.05 -2.22 -21.07
C THR A 653 -0.58 -2.17 -20.68
N GLY A 654 0.18 -3.25 -20.90
CA GLY A 654 1.54 -3.40 -20.38
C GLY A 654 1.61 -3.80 -18.90
N CYS A 655 0.47 -4.06 -18.28
CA CYS A 655 0.35 -4.51 -16.89
C CYS A 655 -0.60 -5.72 -16.80
N SER A 656 -0.23 -6.76 -16.06
CA SER A 656 -1.02 -7.99 -15.89
C SER A 656 -2.21 -7.85 -14.93
N SER A 657 -2.29 -6.71 -14.22
CA SER A 657 -3.29 -6.43 -13.20
C SER A 657 -4.04 -5.13 -13.47
N LEU A 658 -5.27 -5.04 -12.96
CA LEU A 658 -6.06 -3.81 -13.00
C LEU A 658 -5.76 -2.92 -11.79
N PRO A 659 -5.87 -1.58 -11.94
CA PRO A 659 -5.81 -0.68 -10.80
C PRO A 659 -6.96 -0.96 -9.82
N PRO A 660 -6.84 -0.55 -8.54
CA PRO A 660 -7.93 -0.71 -7.58
C PRO A 660 -9.26 -0.13 -8.12
N GLY A 661 -10.32 -0.94 -8.11
CA GLY A 661 -11.62 -0.59 -8.70
C GLY A 661 -11.80 -1.07 -10.16
N GLY A 662 -10.94 -1.96 -10.63
CA GLY A 662 -11.08 -2.68 -11.89
C GLY A 662 -11.07 -1.78 -13.15
N LEU A 663 -11.81 -2.22 -14.18
CA LEU A 663 -11.92 -1.54 -15.48
C LEU A 663 -12.47 -0.10 -15.37
N ALA A 664 -13.25 0.19 -14.32
CA ALA A 664 -13.80 1.53 -14.11
C ALA A 664 -12.69 2.59 -13.93
N ASN A 665 -11.60 2.19 -13.27
CA ASN A 665 -10.47 3.03 -12.93
C ASN A 665 -9.27 2.87 -13.88
N LEU A 666 -9.36 1.99 -14.89
CA LEU A 666 -8.37 1.90 -15.95
C LEU A 666 -8.37 3.20 -16.77
N HIS A 667 -7.28 3.95 -16.70
CA HIS A 667 -7.11 5.22 -17.40
C HIS A 667 -5.77 5.27 -18.16
N PRO A 668 -5.77 5.61 -19.47
CA PRO A 668 -6.93 5.82 -20.34
C PRO A 668 -7.81 4.57 -20.48
N ARG A 669 -9.07 4.70 -20.93
CA ARG A 669 -9.93 3.53 -21.12
C ARG A 669 -9.45 2.67 -22.29
N LEU A 670 -9.66 1.35 -22.21
CA LEU A 670 -9.36 0.45 -23.30
C LEU A 670 -10.20 0.84 -24.53
N THR A 671 -9.53 1.24 -25.60
CA THR A 671 -10.15 1.63 -26.87
C THR A 671 -9.95 0.50 -27.88
N VAL A 672 -11.04 0.02 -28.50
CA VAL A 672 -11.01 -1.06 -29.49
C VAL A 672 -11.42 -0.50 -30.85
N VAL A 673 -10.56 -0.67 -31.84
CA VAL A 673 -10.80 -0.18 -33.21
C VAL A 673 -10.69 -1.29 -34.23
N ARG A 674 -11.40 -1.14 -35.34
CA ARG A 674 -11.32 -2.08 -36.45
C ARG A 674 -10.00 -1.89 -37.19
N LYS A 675 -9.21 -2.96 -37.31
CA LYS A 675 -8.00 -2.97 -38.14
C LYS A 675 -8.42 -3.02 -39.62
N VAL A 676 -8.13 -1.95 -40.36
CA VAL A 676 -8.35 -1.86 -41.83
C VAL A 676 -7.23 -2.58 -42.58
N ASP A 677 -7.54 -3.14 -43.75
CA ASP A 677 -6.62 -3.92 -44.61
C ASP A 677 -6.02 -5.19 -43.98
N ALA A 678 -6.68 -5.69 -42.93
CA ALA A 678 -6.39 -6.96 -42.28
C ALA A 678 -6.94 -8.13 -43.12
N GLY A 679 -6.06 -8.96 -43.69
CA GLY A 679 -6.47 -10.27 -44.24
C GLY A 679 -6.97 -11.21 -43.14
N GLU A 680 -7.66 -12.31 -43.52
CA GLU A 680 -8.25 -13.29 -42.58
C GLU A 680 -7.25 -13.89 -41.59
N GLY A 681 -5.95 -13.87 -41.90
CA GLY A 681 -4.87 -14.38 -41.04
C GLY A 681 -4.14 -13.33 -40.19
N SER A 682 -4.55 -12.06 -40.20
CA SER A 682 -3.83 -11.01 -39.46
C SER A 682 -4.07 -11.10 -37.95
N TYR A 683 -3.04 -10.79 -37.15
CA TYR A 683 -3.11 -10.74 -35.69
C TYR A 683 -3.54 -9.35 -35.19
N PRO A 684 -4.16 -9.27 -33.98
CA PRO A 684 -4.40 -8.00 -33.33
C PRO A 684 -3.08 -7.31 -32.99
N SER A 685 -3.11 -5.98 -32.93
CA SER A 685 -1.96 -5.13 -32.61
C SER A 685 -2.37 -4.06 -31.61
N VAL A 686 -1.45 -3.61 -30.77
CA VAL A 686 -1.78 -2.75 -29.63
C VAL A 686 -0.78 -1.61 -29.47
N ASN A 687 -1.30 -0.42 -29.14
CA ASN A 687 -0.51 0.66 -28.58
C ASN A 687 -0.78 0.71 -27.06
N THR A 688 0.09 0.08 -26.27
CA THR A 688 -0.10 -0.04 -24.81
C THR A 688 -0.09 1.31 -24.10
N CYS A 689 0.69 2.30 -24.56
CA CYS A 689 0.74 3.63 -23.95
C CYS A 689 -0.62 4.37 -23.87
N VAL A 690 -1.59 4.00 -24.71
CA VAL A 690 -2.94 4.61 -24.77
C VAL A 690 -4.06 3.57 -24.67
N HIS A 691 -3.73 2.33 -24.26
CA HIS A 691 -4.66 1.20 -24.19
C HIS A 691 -5.48 1.04 -25.48
N TYR A 692 -4.82 1.04 -26.64
CA TYR A 692 -5.49 1.09 -27.93
C TYR A 692 -5.27 -0.20 -28.72
N LEU A 693 -6.32 -1.01 -28.81
CA LEU A 693 -6.34 -2.31 -29.48
C LEU A 693 -6.89 -2.19 -30.90
N LYS A 694 -6.07 -2.51 -31.90
CA LYS A 694 -6.50 -2.68 -33.30
C LYS A 694 -6.86 -4.15 -33.53
N LEU A 695 -8.15 -4.43 -33.64
CA LEU A 695 -8.72 -5.77 -33.76
C LEU A 695 -9.24 -5.99 -35.18
N PRO A 696 -8.79 -7.03 -35.90
CA PRO A 696 -9.42 -7.49 -37.14
C PRO A 696 -10.87 -7.94 -36.91
N ASP A 697 -11.73 -7.77 -37.92
CA ASP A 697 -13.10 -8.24 -37.87
C ASP A 697 -13.20 -9.74 -38.19
N TYR A 698 -12.89 -10.57 -37.19
CA TYR A 698 -12.92 -12.02 -37.33
C TYR A 698 -14.36 -12.53 -37.51
N PRO A 699 -14.56 -13.60 -38.30
CA PRO A 699 -15.89 -14.10 -38.64
C PRO A 699 -16.58 -14.83 -37.47
N ASN A 700 -15.84 -15.40 -36.52
CA ASN A 700 -16.38 -16.11 -35.36
C ASN A 700 -15.52 -15.94 -34.09
N GLU A 701 -16.07 -16.33 -32.95
CA GLU A 701 -15.45 -16.17 -31.62
C GLU A 701 -14.24 -17.08 -31.42
N GLN A 702 -14.25 -18.28 -32.00
CA GLN A 702 -13.16 -19.25 -31.89
C GLN A 702 -11.87 -18.70 -32.51
N ILE A 703 -11.95 -18.18 -33.73
CA ILE A 703 -10.80 -17.58 -34.43
C ILE A 703 -10.33 -16.32 -33.68
N LEU A 704 -11.26 -15.49 -33.20
CA LEU A 704 -10.91 -14.30 -32.41
C LEU A 704 -10.12 -14.70 -31.17
N ARG A 705 -10.62 -15.68 -30.41
CA ARG A 705 -9.96 -16.16 -29.18
C ARG A 705 -8.58 -16.73 -29.48
N GLU A 706 -8.47 -17.61 -30.47
CA GLU A 706 -7.20 -18.23 -30.87
C GLU A 706 -6.16 -17.17 -31.26
N ARG A 707 -6.54 -16.22 -32.13
CA ARG A 707 -5.63 -15.16 -32.62
C ARG A 707 -5.26 -14.18 -31.52
N LEU A 708 -6.21 -13.82 -30.65
CA LEU A 708 -5.97 -12.93 -29.52
C LEU A 708 -5.00 -13.56 -28.52
N LEU A 709 -5.24 -14.80 -28.09
CA LEU A 709 -4.36 -15.51 -27.15
C LEU A 709 -3.01 -15.89 -27.74
N THR A 710 -2.91 -16.04 -29.06
CA THR A 710 -1.62 -16.22 -29.73
C THR A 710 -0.83 -14.91 -29.71
N ALA A 711 -1.47 -13.78 -29.99
CA ALA A 711 -0.82 -12.47 -29.95
C ALA A 711 -0.33 -12.10 -28.53
N THR A 712 -1.01 -12.55 -27.47
CA THR A 712 -0.54 -12.32 -26.08
C THR A 712 0.73 -13.11 -25.74
N LYS A 713 1.10 -14.13 -26.53
CA LYS A 713 2.29 -14.98 -26.29
C LYS A 713 3.53 -14.49 -27.07
N GLU A 714 3.37 -13.61 -28.05
CA GLU A 714 4.51 -13.07 -28.79
C GLU A 714 5.25 -12.01 -27.96
N LYS A 715 6.59 -12.13 -27.95
CA LYS A 715 7.46 -11.28 -27.12
C LYS A 715 7.84 -9.99 -27.84
N GLY A 716 7.72 -8.89 -27.10
CA GLY A 716 8.12 -7.55 -27.52
C GLY A 716 7.00 -6.77 -28.21
N PHE A 717 7.03 -5.45 -28.07
CA PHE A 717 6.07 -4.50 -28.67
C PHE A 717 6.15 -4.38 -30.21
N HIS A 718 6.60 -5.43 -30.90
CA HIS A 718 7.03 -5.41 -32.30
C HIS A 718 5.90 -5.50 -33.34
N LEU A 719 4.63 -5.42 -32.91
CA LEU A 719 3.47 -5.53 -33.79
C LEU A 719 2.81 -4.17 -34.08
N ASN A 720 3.60 -3.11 -34.27
CA ASN A 720 3.10 -1.80 -34.70
C ASN A 720 3.00 -1.67 -36.21
#